data_AF-A0A4Z2BMJ5-F1
#
_entry.id   AF-A0A4Z2BMJ5-F1
#
_cell.length_a   1.000
_cell.length_b   1.000
_cell.length_c   1.000
_cell.angle_alpha   90.00
_cell.angle_beta   90.00
_cell.angle_gamma   90.00
#
_symmetry.space_group_name_H-M   'P 1'
#
loop_
_entity.id
_entity.type
_entity.pdbx_description
1 polymer ?
#
loop_
_entity_poly.entity_id
_entity_poly.type
_entity_poly.pdbx_seq_one_letter_code
_entity_poly.pdbx_strand_id
1 'polypeptide(L)'
;MKYLLLLPLSCCLCSLIPLGGASEVEKTLMKTLFSNYTLKVRPAVSPEQRVVVRVGMILSSFVGLNMKNEEMSTIVVMNLEWTDYRLSWSPKQYGGIEVLRIPSGKVWLPDIVLINNNDGVFHVALHVHVQVYSNGRVTWTPPALYCSSCGVKVEYFPFDWQNCSMQFRSYTYDSTEIDVQYALNSRGQEIREIQLDEAFTEGGEWYIKHRPSRKVMLDDEYEGMVFYLIIERKPLYYVLNIILPCILITIIAIFNFYLPPDAGEKMGLSINVLLTLTVFLLLLADKIPETSLGVPIIVNYIMLTMILVTFSVILSVVVLNLHHRSPNTHQMPMWVRKIFIHLLPPYLCMMRPKVEAPLYLEALPRREKKVTTVSKVADEYFIRKPDMSVLFPKPNRFHSEGLCTDLRKFIDGPSSYLSLPEELKSAIEAITYIAEALQAEKDYEALKKDWQYVAMVVDRMFLWIFVIFTTVGTLAIFAEASFNRAPANPFPTTAKDAWSDYRLSWKPEEYDNITVLRIPPNKVWRPDIYLINNNDGQFDVALYVNVLVYNDGTVNWLPPAIYRSSCSIQVSYFPFDWQNCSMVFRSYTYDASEVDLQYFLDDDGKEVHEIVIDENAFTENGEWAICHKPSRKNIKEDLYEDITFYLIIQRKPLFYIINIIVPCILTSVLAIFVFYLPPGAGEKMTLSISVLIALTVFMLLLADKVPETSLGIPIIVNYVMFTMILVTFSVILSVVVLNLHHRTPSTHIMPNWVRKVRSYIDPVSHCHPSSFGSDFPAPLLQVFIHFLPKYIGMTRPKLEEHDDTSEEEPIRSFNGRQPGGEYFIRKINPDLVMPWRSRCESTVQLQRLAHSDSFCLILPPNLKSAIEAVTYMAEQLKKQDTDDSMTGDWQFIALVVDRLFLWLFVIITTLGTLVIFLDASFNYTPDDPFP
;
A
#
# COMPACT_ATOMS: atom_id res chain seq x y z
N MET A 1 -27.13 65.09 84.81
CA MET A 1 -26.64 66.45 84.57
C MET A 1 -27.19 66.90 83.21
N LYS A 2 -28.15 67.83 83.27
CA LYS A 2 -28.86 68.56 82.19
C LYS A 2 -29.81 67.78 81.24
N TYR A 3 -30.86 68.48 80.85
CA TYR A 3 -32.27 68.09 80.65
C TYR A 3 -32.81 68.71 79.34
N LEU A 4 -34.02 68.28 78.94
CA LEU A 4 -35.01 68.90 78.01
C LEU A 4 -34.72 68.77 76.50
N LEU A 5 -35.63 68.56 75.53
CA LEU A 5 -37.09 68.30 75.32
C LEU A 5 -37.51 69.04 74.03
N LEU A 6 -38.44 68.45 73.26
CA LEU A 6 -39.45 69.04 72.35
C LEU A 6 -39.29 68.94 70.80
N LEU A 7 -40.17 68.10 70.22
CA LEU A 7 -40.87 68.16 68.89
C LEU A 7 -41.69 69.46 68.72
N PRO A 8 -42.20 69.91 67.52
CA PRO A 8 -42.92 69.17 66.43
C PRO A 8 -42.52 69.57 64.97
N LEU A 9 -42.85 68.90 63.84
CA LEU A 9 -44.09 68.38 63.20
C LEU A 9 -45.02 69.47 62.58
N SER A 10 -44.99 69.67 61.24
CA SER A 10 -46.14 69.90 60.31
C SER A 10 -45.89 70.85 59.10
N CYS A 11 -46.48 70.48 57.94
CA CYS A 11 -46.71 71.17 56.63
C CYS A 11 -45.59 71.09 55.55
N CYS A 12 -45.77 70.59 54.31
CA CYS A 12 -46.89 70.08 53.49
C CYS A 12 -46.27 69.20 52.36
N LEU A 13 -46.64 67.94 52.13
CA LEU A 13 -47.77 67.45 51.30
C LEU A 13 -47.83 68.04 49.87
N CYS A 14 -47.24 67.32 48.90
CA CYS A 14 -47.84 67.08 47.59
C CYS A 14 -47.37 65.73 46.99
N SER A 15 -48.37 64.91 46.68
CA SER A 15 -48.40 63.78 45.71
C SER A 15 -47.39 62.63 45.86
N LEU A 16 -47.73 61.64 46.70
CA LEU A 16 -47.39 60.24 46.47
C LEU A 16 -48.53 59.59 45.67
N ILE A 17 -48.33 59.46 44.37
CA ILE A 17 -49.04 58.45 43.56
C ILE A 17 -48.35 57.12 43.88
N PRO A 18 -49.07 56.04 44.23
CA PRO A 18 -48.43 54.74 44.32
C PRO A 18 -48.06 54.31 42.90
N LEU A 19 -46.77 54.36 42.57
CA LEU A 19 -46.21 53.59 41.47
C LEU A 19 -46.42 52.10 41.82
N GLY A 20 -47.55 51.54 41.38
CA GLY A 20 -47.71 50.09 41.30
C GLY A 20 -46.59 49.55 40.42
N GLY A 21 -45.70 48.75 41.00
CA GLY A 21 -44.51 48.26 40.32
C GLY A 21 -44.85 47.48 39.07
N ALA A 22 -44.13 47.73 37.97
CA ALA A 22 -44.32 47.06 36.68
C ALA A 22 -44.36 45.52 36.78
N SER A 23 -43.68 44.95 37.79
CA SER A 23 -43.69 43.51 38.08
C SER A 23 -45.07 42.95 38.50
N GLU A 24 -45.88 43.73 39.23
CA GLU A 24 -47.22 43.29 39.64
C GLU A 24 -48.21 43.31 38.46
N VAL A 25 -48.01 44.24 37.53
CA VAL A 25 -48.78 44.35 36.28
C VAL A 25 -48.46 43.17 35.36
N GLU A 26 -47.18 42.81 35.22
CA GLU A 26 -46.73 41.65 34.44
C GLU A 26 -47.29 40.34 35.01
N LYS A 27 -47.27 40.18 36.33
CA LYS A 27 -47.85 39.02 37.02
C LYS A 27 -49.36 38.91 36.81
N THR A 28 -50.06 40.05 36.82
CA THR A 28 -51.50 40.12 36.55
C THR A 28 -51.80 39.73 35.11
N LEU A 29 -51.04 40.27 34.15
CA LEU A 29 -51.15 39.92 32.73
C LEU A 29 -50.92 38.42 32.50
N MET A 30 -49.86 37.87 33.09
CA MET A 30 -49.56 36.44 33.03
C MET A 30 -50.73 35.60 33.56
N LYS A 31 -51.31 35.96 34.71
CA LYS A 31 -52.45 35.23 35.27
C LYS A 31 -53.69 35.30 34.36
N THR A 32 -53.93 36.44 33.70
CA THR A 32 -55.07 36.60 32.78
C THR A 32 -54.90 35.82 31.48
N LEU A 33 -53.68 35.75 30.92
CA LEU A 33 -53.44 35.01 29.67
C LEU A 33 -53.61 33.50 29.86
N PHE A 34 -53.20 32.96 31.03
CA PHE A 34 -53.21 31.51 31.28
C PHE A 34 -54.48 30.96 31.94
N SER A 35 -55.50 31.79 32.22
CA SER A 35 -56.70 31.30 32.91
C SER A 35 -57.54 30.31 32.08
N ASN A 36 -57.49 30.41 30.74
CA ASN A 36 -58.21 29.53 29.82
C ASN A 36 -57.29 29.01 28.68
N TYR A 37 -55.98 28.98 28.94
CA TYR A 37 -55.01 28.56 27.93
C TYR A 37 -54.76 27.05 28.00
N THR A 38 -54.99 26.35 26.89
CA THR A 38 -54.71 24.93 26.79
C THR A 38 -53.47 24.70 25.93
N LEU A 39 -52.40 24.22 26.57
CA LEU A 39 -51.09 23.93 25.97
C LEU A 39 -51.15 23.01 24.74
N LYS A 40 -52.01 21.99 24.80
CA LYS A 40 -52.02 20.89 23.82
C LYS A 40 -52.76 21.21 22.52
N VAL A 41 -53.47 22.33 22.47
CA VAL A 41 -54.31 22.71 21.31
C VAL A 41 -53.54 23.71 20.46
N ARG A 42 -53.40 23.41 19.16
CA ARG A 42 -52.76 24.30 18.19
C ARG A 42 -53.52 25.64 18.09
N PRO A 43 -52.83 26.77 17.93
CA PRO A 43 -53.44 28.09 17.92
C PRO A 43 -54.11 28.42 16.57
N ALA A 44 -55.18 27.72 16.23
CA ALA A 44 -55.99 27.95 15.05
C ALA A 44 -57.38 28.49 15.44
N VAL A 45 -57.90 29.49 14.73
CA VAL A 45 -59.23 30.07 15.02
C VAL A 45 -60.34 29.19 14.45
N SER A 46 -60.12 28.58 13.29
CA SER A 46 -60.96 27.53 12.70
C SER A 46 -60.16 26.24 12.48
N PRO A 47 -60.82 25.07 12.37
CA PRO A 47 -60.14 23.80 12.12
C PRO A 47 -59.35 23.78 10.79
N GLU A 48 -59.83 24.47 9.76
CA GLU A 48 -59.17 24.52 8.44
C GLU A 48 -57.98 25.50 8.40
N GLN A 49 -57.85 26.37 9.40
CA GLN A 49 -56.78 27.35 9.44
C GLN A 49 -55.45 26.67 9.77
N ARG A 50 -54.43 26.93 8.94
CA ARG A 50 -53.06 26.47 9.16
C ARG A 50 -52.28 27.44 10.05
N VAL A 51 -51.46 26.90 10.94
CA VAL A 51 -50.53 27.69 11.74
C VAL A 51 -49.24 27.85 10.93
N VAL A 52 -48.92 29.09 10.56
CA VAL A 52 -47.65 29.38 9.87
C VAL A 52 -46.52 29.35 10.89
N VAL A 53 -45.59 28.43 10.71
CA VAL A 53 -44.37 28.30 11.52
C VAL A 53 -43.18 28.66 10.66
N ARG A 54 -42.53 29.77 10.99
CA ARG A 54 -41.31 30.21 10.32
C ARG A 54 -40.12 29.57 10.99
N VAL A 55 -39.32 28.86 10.21
CA VAL A 55 -38.11 28.16 10.67
C VAL A 55 -36.89 28.84 10.08
N GLY A 56 -35.98 29.24 10.96
CA GLY A 56 -34.65 29.74 10.63
C GLY A 56 -33.61 28.99 11.45
N MET A 57 -32.39 28.98 10.96
CA MET A 57 -31.25 28.38 11.65
C MET A 57 -30.09 29.35 11.64
N ILE A 58 -29.51 29.53 12.83
CA ILE A 58 -28.26 30.26 13.02
C ILE A 58 -27.21 29.25 13.47
N LEU A 59 -26.15 29.07 12.69
CA LEU A 59 -25.02 28.22 13.03
C LEU A 59 -24.07 28.99 13.95
N SER A 60 -23.97 28.56 15.20
CA SER A 60 -23.03 29.14 16.18
C SER A 60 -21.64 28.52 16.06
N SER A 61 -21.55 27.20 15.88
CA SER A 61 -20.28 26.52 15.67
C SER A 61 -20.46 25.21 14.91
N PHE A 62 -19.52 24.91 14.02
CA PHE A 62 -19.36 23.61 13.41
C PHE A 62 -18.34 22.82 14.23
N VAL A 63 -18.80 21.78 14.95
CA VAL A 63 -17.94 21.01 15.87
C VAL A 63 -17.04 20.07 15.07
N GLY A 64 -17.60 19.37 14.09
CA GLY A 64 -16.83 18.48 13.23
C GLY A 64 -17.71 17.51 12.45
N LEU A 65 -17.07 16.82 11.50
CA LEU A 65 -17.62 15.67 10.79
C LEU A 65 -16.79 14.45 11.17
N ASN A 66 -17.40 13.52 11.92
CA ASN A 66 -16.79 12.24 12.23
C ASN A 66 -17.02 11.29 11.06
N MET A 67 -15.97 11.10 10.25
CA MET A 67 -16.04 10.24 9.06
C MET A 67 -16.24 8.76 9.40
N LYS A 68 -15.75 8.29 10.56
CA LYS A 68 -15.89 6.88 10.98
C LYS A 68 -17.33 6.52 11.35
N ASN A 69 -18.03 7.45 11.99
CA ASN A 69 -19.40 7.25 12.44
C ASN A 69 -20.44 7.86 11.47
N GLU A 70 -20.00 8.42 10.35
CA GLU A 70 -20.84 9.14 9.37
C GLU A 70 -21.74 10.21 10.03
N GLU A 71 -21.18 10.95 10.98
CA GLU A 71 -21.91 11.84 11.88
C GLU A 71 -21.40 13.27 11.81
N MET A 72 -22.29 14.23 11.55
CA MET A 72 -22.01 15.66 11.57
C MET A 72 -22.54 16.28 12.87
N SER A 73 -21.65 16.87 13.66
CA SER A 73 -22.00 17.55 14.92
C SER A 73 -22.00 19.07 14.75
N THR A 74 -23.13 19.71 15.04
CA THR A 74 -23.31 21.17 14.89
C THR A 74 -23.98 21.78 16.11
N ILE A 75 -23.51 22.97 16.50
CA ILE A 75 -24.18 23.80 17.51
C ILE A 75 -24.93 24.90 16.77
N VAL A 76 -26.25 24.83 16.84
CA VAL A 76 -27.15 25.76 16.14
C VAL A 76 -28.11 26.42 17.13
N VAL A 77 -28.51 27.63 16.82
CA VAL A 77 -29.66 28.29 17.44
C VAL A 77 -30.80 28.23 16.44
N MET A 78 -31.84 27.49 16.79
CA MET A 78 -33.06 27.46 15.99
C MET A 78 -33.77 28.80 16.18
N ASN A 79 -34.38 29.34 15.12
CA ASN A 79 -35.19 30.55 15.18
C ASN A 79 -36.60 30.21 14.70
N LEU A 80 -37.49 29.97 15.65
CA LEU A 80 -38.87 29.56 15.40
C LEU A 80 -39.80 30.74 15.70
N GLU A 81 -40.66 31.09 14.74
CA GLU A 81 -41.67 32.14 14.89
C GLU A 81 -43.04 31.62 14.45
N TRP A 82 -44.05 31.83 15.30
CA TRP A 82 -45.45 31.55 14.98
C TRP A 82 -46.37 32.59 15.63
N THR A 83 -47.67 32.49 15.40
CA THR A 83 -48.66 33.40 15.99
C THR A 83 -49.68 32.62 16.80
N ASP A 84 -49.86 32.98 18.07
CA ASP A 84 -50.90 32.48 18.95
C ASP A 84 -51.88 33.60 19.32
N TYR A 85 -53.08 33.56 18.74
CA TYR A 85 -54.12 34.57 18.96
C TYR A 85 -54.57 34.66 20.43
N ARG A 86 -54.44 33.56 21.19
CA ARG A 86 -54.85 33.47 22.61
C ARG A 86 -53.88 34.22 23.52
N LEU A 87 -52.66 34.46 23.06
CA LEU A 87 -51.61 35.18 23.78
C LEU A 87 -51.51 36.66 23.35
N SER A 88 -52.62 37.25 22.88
CA SER A 88 -52.68 38.66 22.50
C SER A 88 -53.24 39.53 23.63
N TRP A 89 -52.72 40.75 23.78
CA TRP A 89 -53.22 41.74 24.75
C TRP A 89 -53.01 43.17 24.26
N SER A 90 -53.70 44.13 24.88
CA SER A 90 -53.51 45.54 24.59
C SER A 90 -52.46 46.15 25.52
N PRO A 91 -51.31 46.66 25.03
CA PRO A 91 -50.27 47.25 25.87
C PRO A 91 -50.80 48.40 26.74
N LYS A 92 -51.80 49.14 26.25
CA LYS A 92 -52.41 50.27 26.98
C LYS A 92 -53.07 49.85 28.29
N GLN A 93 -53.56 48.62 28.41
CA GLN A 93 -54.23 48.11 29.61
C GLN A 93 -53.26 47.57 30.67
N TYR A 94 -52.04 47.20 30.27
CA TYR A 94 -51.07 46.50 31.11
C TYR A 94 -49.74 47.26 31.18
N GLY A 95 -49.80 48.57 31.45
CA GLY A 95 -48.62 49.38 31.74
C GLY A 95 -47.63 49.55 30.57
N GLY A 96 -48.08 49.39 29.32
CA GLY A 96 -47.25 49.52 28.13
C GLY A 96 -46.36 48.30 27.82
N ILE A 97 -46.64 47.13 28.42
CA ILE A 97 -45.88 45.91 28.16
C ILE A 97 -46.15 45.44 26.72
N GLU A 98 -45.12 45.45 25.89
CA GLU A 98 -45.20 44.98 24.49
C GLU A 98 -44.69 43.54 24.31
N VAL A 99 -43.78 43.09 25.19
CA VAL A 99 -43.13 41.77 25.13
C VAL A 99 -43.18 41.11 26.50
N LEU A 100 -43.57 39.84 26.54
CA LEU A 100 -43.63 39.00 27.72
C LEU A 100 -42.75 37.76 27.53
N ARG A 101 -41.96 37.40 28.55
CA ARG A 101 -41.12 36.19 28.53
C ARG A 101 -41.79 35.07 29.31
N ILE A 102 -42.03 33.94 28.66
CA ILE A 102 -42.80 32.84 29.22
C ILE A 102 -41.98 31.55 29.13
N PRO A 103 -41.96 30.69 30.17
CA PRO A 103 -41.33 29.38 30.06
C PRO A 103 -41.94 28.56 28.91
N SER A 104 -41.11 27.97 28.05
CA SER A 104 -41.56 27.26 26.85
C SER A 104 -42.55 26.13 27.15
N GLY A 105 -42.38 25.41 28.27
CA GLY A 105 -43.32 24.35 28.71
C GLY A 105 -44.73 24.81 29.11
N LYS A 106 -45.04 26.11 29.10
CA LYS A 106 -46.38 26.65 29.39
C LYS A 106 -47.14 27.11 28.15
N VAL A 107 -46.48 27.24 27.01
CA VAL A 107 -47.10 27.65 25.74
C VAL A 107 -47.08 26.51 24.74
N TRP A 108 -48.06 26.49 23.83
CA TRP A 108 -48.01 25.56 22.70
C TRP A 108 -46.74 25.82 21.88
N LEU A 109 -45.99 24.77 21.58
CA LEU A 109 -44.78 24.81 20.78
C LEU A 109 -44.97 23.92 19.55
N PRO A 110 -44.55 24.37 18.35
CA PRO A 110 -44.42 23.46 17.22
C PRO A 110 -43.27 22.49 17.47
N ASP A 111 -43.49 21.21 17.21
CA ASP A 111 -42.56 20.11 17.44
C ASP A 111 -41.62 19.92 16.24
N ILE A 112 -40.88 20.98 15.91
CA ILE A 112 -39.86 20.94 14.85
C ILE A 112 -38.64 20.15 15.35
N VAL A 113 -38.41 18.97 14.79
CA VAL A 113 -37.34 18.06 15.20
C VAL A 113 -36.43 17.69 14.02
N LEU A 114 -35.19 17.31 14.32
CA LEU A 114 -34.22 16.81 13.33
C LEU A 114 -34.48 15.32 13.06
N ILE A 115 -34.81 14.97 11.81
CA ILE A 115 -35.20 13.59 11.46
C ILE A 115 -34.00 12.69 11.20
N ASN A 116 -33.03 13.17 10.43
CA ASN A 116 -31.82 12.41 10.11
C ASN A 116 -30.80 12.48 11.25
N ASN A 117 -31.24 12.20 12.47
CA ASN A 117 -30.42 12.24 13.68
C ASN A 117 -29.78 10.86 13.94
N ASN A 118 -28.51 10.84 14.35
CA ASN A 118 -27.75 9.62 14.63
C ASN A 118 -27.71 9.26 16.12
N ASP A 119 -27.93 10.22 17.04
CA ASP A 119 -27.74 10.04 18.49
C ASP A 119 -29.03 9.71 19.27
N GLY A 120 -30.20 9.74 18.61
CA GLY A 120 -31.52 9.51 19.22
C GLY A 120 -32.07 10.66 20.07
N VAL A 121 -31.38 11.81 20.16
CA VAL A 121 -31.81 13.01 20.88
C VAL A 121 -32.48 14.00 19.92
N PHE A 122 -33.80 13.92 19.82
CA PHE A 122 -34.59 14.76 18.89
C PHE A 122 -34.93 16.16 19.42
N HIS A 123 -34.78 16.39 20.73
CA HIS A 123 -35.13 17.64 21.40
C HIS A 123 -33.97 18.63 21.48
N VAL A 124 -34.31 19.91 21.62
CA VAL A 124 -33.32 20.99 21.80
C VAL A 124 -32.58 20.85 23.13
N ALA A 125 -31.30 21.21 23.14
CA ALA A 125 -30.42 21.05 24.31
C ALA A 125 -30.83 21.94 25.49
N LEU A 126 -31.35 23.15 25.22
CA LEU A 126 -31.80 24.08 26.26
C LEU A 126 -33.17 24.68 25.96
N HIS A 127 -34.12 24.43 26.85
CA HIS A 127 -35.47 24.99 26.79
C HIS A 127 -35.49 26.43 27.32
N VAL A 128 -35.13 27.38 26.47
CA VAL A 128 -35.18 28.82 26.80
C VAL A 128 -36.62 29.34 26.86
N HIS A 129 -36.82 30.46 27.55
CA HIS A 129 -38.11 31.15 27.59
C HIS A 129 -38.49 31.66 26.19
N VAL A 130 -39.76 31.51 25.82
CA VAL A 130 -40.32 32.11 24.61
C VAL A 130 -40.53 33.61 24.83
N GLN A 131 -40.43 34.39 23.77
CA GLN A 131 -40.80 35.80 23.77
C GLN A 131 -42.13 35.94 23.03
N VAL A 132 -43.14 36.44 23.74
CA VAL A 132 -44.47 36.67 23.21
C VAL A 132 -44.65 38.18 23.06
N TYR A 133 -45.11 38.62 21.90
CA TYR A 133 -45.43 40.00 21.61
C TYR A 133 -46.93 40.25 21.80
N SER A 134 -47.30 41.49 22.12
CA SER A 134 -48.70 41.89 22.37
C SER A 134 -49.68 41.58 21.24
N ASN A 135 -49.19 41.46 19.99
CA ASN A 135 -49.98 41.06 18.83
C ASN A 135 -50.19 39.53 18.70
N GLY A 136 -49.74 38.74 19.68
CA GLY A 136 -49.81 37.28 19.67
C GLY A 136 -48.68 36.60 18.90
N ARG A 137 -47.70 37.33 18.35
CA ARG A 137 -46.50 36.71 17.75
C ARG A 137 -45.65 36.09 18.84
N VAL A 138 -45.17 34.88 18.62
CA VAL A 138 -44.29 34.15 19.53
C VAL A 138 -43.00 33.82 18.80
N THR A 139 -41.86 34.15 19.41
CA THR A 139 -40.54 33.80 18.91
C THR A 139 -39.82 32.94 19.94
N TRP A 140 -39.24 31.84 19.49
CA TRP A 140 -38.49 30.89 20.32
C TRP A 140 -37.13 30.60 19.68
N THR A 141 -36.06 30.88 20.42
CA THR A 141 -34.68 30.76 19.93
C THR A 141 -33.81 29.82 20.77
N PRO A 142 -34.13 28.50 20.83
CA PRO A 142 -33.37 27.56 21.63
C PRO A 142 -32.04 27.18 20.96
N PRO A 143 -30.93 27.10 21.72
CA PRO A 143 -29.71 26.46 21.25
C PRO A 143 -29.85 24.93 21.29
N ALA A 144 -29.32 24.26 20.28
CA ALA A 144 -29.30 22.82 20.13
C ALA A 144 -27.92 22.34 19.67
N LEU A 145 -27.51 21.19 20.19
CA LEU A 145 -26.41 20.40 19.66
C LEU A 145 -27.06 19.28 18.85
N TYR A 146 -26.86 19.28 17.54
CA TYR A 146 -27.44 18.28 16.64
C TYR A 146 -26.34 17.39 16.05
N CYS A 147 -26.59 16.08 16.10
CA CYS A 147 -25.76 15.03 15.54
C CYS A 147 -26.44 14.39 14.32
N SER A 148 -26.40 15.07 13.17
CA SER A 148 -27.06 14.58 11.96
C SER A 148 -26.25 13.50 11.26
N SER A 149 -26.91 12.45 10.77
CA SER A 149 -26.33 11.46 9.86
C SER A 149 -26.03 12.11 8.51
N CYS A 150 -24.80 11.87 8.02
CA CYS A 150 -24.31 12.37 6.73
C CYS A 150 -23.37 11.34 6.10
N GLY A 151 -23.79 10.73 4.99
CA GLY A 151 -22.96 9.82 4.20
C GLY A 151 -21.75 10.55 3.59
N VAL A 152 -20.54 10.09 3.92
CA VAL A 152 -19.29 10.74 3.54
C VAL A 152 -18.75 10.15 2.24
N LYS A 153 -18.41 10.99 1.27
CA LYS A 153 -17.76 10.57 0.02
C LYS A 153 -16.24 10.63 0.17
N VAL A 154 -15.58 9.48 0.17
CA VAL A 154 -14.13 9.39 0.48
C VAL A 154 -13.19 9.37 -0.74
N GLU A 155 -13.73 9.28 -1.97
CA GLU A 155 -12.96 9.13 -3.22
C GLU A 155 -11.79 10.12 -3.34
N TYR A 156 -12.03 11.39 -3.04
CA TYR A 156 -11.04 12.45 -3.21
C TYR A 156 -10.31 12.85 -1.93
N PHE A 157 -10.46 12.10 -0.84
CA PHE A 157 -9.81 12.43 0.43
C PHE A 157 -8.27 12.55 0.26
N PRO A 158 -7.61 13.60 0.80
CA PRO A 158 -8.12 14.69 1.66
C PRO A 158 -8.55 15.97 0.91
N PHE A 159 -8.70 15.92 -0.41
CA PHE A 159 -9.19 17.02 -1.27
C PHE A 159 -10.71 16.90 -1.53
N ASP A 160 -11.44 16.45 -0.51
CA ASP A 160 -12.85 16.15 -0.57
C ASP A 160 -13.74 17.35 -0.17
N TRP A 161 -14.96 17.30 -0.69
CA TRP A 161 -16.06 18.14 -0.25
C TRP A 161 -17.24 17.24 0.10
N GLN A 162 -18.00 17.64 1.12
CA GLN A 162 -19.12 16.86 1.64
C GLN A 162 -20.41 17.69 1.56
N ASN A 163 -21.53 17.03 1.29
CA ASN A 163 -22.85 17.64 1.28
C ASN A 163 -23.70 17.01 2.39
N CYS A 164 -23.66 17.62 3.56
CA CYS A 164 -24.42 17.16 4.70
C CYS A 164 -25.74 17.92 4.80
N SER A 165 -26.83 17.20 5.07
CA SER A 165 -28.16 17.79 5.27
C SER A 165 -28.58 17.69 6.72
N MET A 166 -29.34 18.67 7.19
CA MET A 166 -30.11 18.61 8.43
C MET A 166 -31.59 18.78 8.06
N GLN A 167 -32.37 17.74 8.27
CA GLN A 167 -33.76 17.68 7.85
C GLN A 167 -34.68 17.94 9.04
N PHE A 168 -35.38 19.08 9.04
CA PHE A 168 -36.33 19.46 10.07
C PHE A 168 -37.75 19.31 9.57
N ARG A 169 -38.61 18.69 10.37
CA ARG A 169 -40.06 18.71 10.14
C ARG A 169 -40.80 18.70 11.46
N SER A 170 -42.08 19.04 11.40
CA SER A 170 -42.98 18.68 12.49
C SER A 170 -43.11 17.17 12.51
N TYR A 171 -42.98 16.59 13.70
CA TYR A 171 -43.19 15.15 13.85
C TYR A 171 -44.67 14.79 13.86
N THR A 172 -45.49 15.64 14.49
CA THR A 172 -46.91 15.35 14.79
C THR A 172 -47.88 16.01 13.80
N TYR A 173 -47.55 17.19 13.27
CA TYR A 173 -48.45 17.96 12.41
C TYR A 173 -48.10 17.79 10.93
N ASP A 174 -49.14 17.72 10.12
CA ASP A 174 -49.05 17.60 8.66
C ASP A 174 -49.09 18.98 7.97
N SER A 175 -48.98 18.98 6.64
CA SER A 175 -49.02 20.15 5.77
C SER A 175 -50.39 20.87 5.78
N THR A 176 -51.46 20.18 6.24
CA THR A 176 -52.80 20.74 6.34
C THR A 176 -52.98 21.58 7.59
N GLU A 177 -52.18 21.37 8.62
CA GLU A 177 -52.30 22.06 9.90
C GLU A 177 -51.20 23.06 10.19
N ILE A 178 -49.97 22.76 9.76
CA ILE A 178 -48.82 23.65 9.91
C ILE A 178 -48.26 23.93 8.52
N ASP A 179 -48.08 25.22 8.23
CA ASP A 179 -47.35 25.66 7.05
C ASP A 179 -45.94 26.09 7.50
N VAL A 180 -44.95 25.29 7.09
CA VAL A 180 -43.54 25.56 7.39
C VAL A 180 -43.01 26.56 6.37
N GLN A 181 -42.62 27.75 6.85
CA GLN A 181 -42.09 28.83 6.02
C GLN A 181 -40.67 29.22 6.43
N TYR A 182 -39.97 29.94 5.55
CA TYR A 182 -38.67 30.51 5.89
C TYR A 182 -38.78 31.62 6.94
N ALA A 183 -37.78 31.69 7.81
CA ALA A 183 -37.58 32.85 8.67
C ALA A 183 -37.43 34.14 7.86
N LEU A 184 -37.86 35.25 8.45
CA LEU A 184 -37.80 36.57 7.83
C LEU A 184 -36.65 37.39 8.41
N ASN A 185 -35.93 38.10 7.55
CA ASN A 185 -35.00 39.14 7.96
C ASN A 185 -35.75 40.36 8.53
N SER A 186 -35.02 41.28 9.19
CA SER A 186 -35.56 42.56 9.67
C SER A 186 -36.22 43.43 8.58
N ARG A 187 -35.95 43.13 7.30
CA ARG A 187 -36.54 43.76 6.10
C ARG A 187 -37.75 43.00 5.53
N GLY A 188 -38.22 41.93 6.17
CA GLY A 188 -39.35 41.12 5.72
C GLY A 188 -39.07 40.19 4.53
N GLN A 189 -37.79 39.92 4.23
CA GLN A 189 -37.39 38.98 3.16
C GLN A 189 -37.10 37.58 3.72
N GLU A 190 -37.45 36.54 2.97
CA GLU A 190 -37.17 35.14 3.32
C GLU A 190 -35.67 34.85 3.37
N ILE A 191 -35.24 34.17 4.42
CA ILE A 191 -33.87 33.70 4.60
C ILE A 191 -33.78 32.26 4.08
N ARG A 192 -33.17 32.08 2.91
CA ARG A 192 -32.98 30.77 2.25
C ARG A 192 -31.59 30.17 2.45
N GLU A 193 -30.92 30.57 3.52
CA GLU A 193 -29.60 30.07 3.89
C GLU A 193 -29.48 29.95 5.41
N ILE A 194 -28.55 29.12 5.88
CA ILE A 194 -28.17 29.08 7.29
C ILE A 194 -27.43 30.38 7.62
N GLN A 195 -27.90 31.12 8.62
CA GLN A 195 -27.21 32.32 9.10
C GLN A 195 -26.00 31.91 9.94
N LEU A 196 -24.91 32.66 9.91
CA LEU A 196 -23.79 32.45 10.83
C LEU A 196 -23.95 33.45 11.97
N ASP A 197 -23.71 32.98 13.19
CA ASP A 197 -23.66 33.86 14.35
C ASP A 197 -22.52 34.88 14.20
N GLU A 198 -22.65 36.06 14.81
CA GLU A 198 -21.58 37.08 14.79
C GLU A 198 -20.31 36.58 15.52
N ALA A 199 -20.49 35.68 16.49
CA ALA A 199 -19.42 34.99 17.21
C ALA A 199 -18.90 33.73 16.49
N PHE A 200 -19.36 33.45 15.27
CA PHE A 200 -18.93 32.25 14.55
C PHE A 200 -17.43 32.29 14.26
N THR A 201 -16.75 31.21 14.62
CA THR A 201 -15.34 30.99 14.29
C THR A 201 -15.25 29.85 13.29
N GLU A 202 -14.56 30.09 12.18
CA GLU A 202 -14.32 29.04 11.21
C GLU A 202 -13.45 27.93 11.82
N GLY A 203 -13.89 26.69 11.62
CA GLY A 203 -13.15 25.50 12.06
C GLY A 203 -11.77 25.39 11.41
N GLY A 204 -10.85 24.73 12.10
CA GLY A 204 -9.48 24.52 11.63
C GLY A 204 -9.35 23.53 10.47
N GLU A 205 -10.37 22.72 10.20
CA GLU A 205 -10.32 21.60 9.24
C GLU A 205 -11.23 21.79 8.01
N TRP A 206 -12.31 22.55 8.12
CA TRP A 206 -13.35 22.64 7.08
C TRP A 206 -13.67 24.10 6.70
N TYR A 207 -13.92 24.34 5.43
CA TYR A 207 -14.51 25.57 4.89
C TYR A 207 -15.99 25.33 4.58
N ILE A 208 -16.88 26.19 5.06
CA ILE A 208 -18.30 26.15 4.66
C ILE A 208 -18.42 26.92 3.34
N LYS A 209 -18.66 26.22 2.22
CA LYS A 209 -18.79 26.83 0.89
C LYS A 209 -20.21 27.30 0.61
N HIS A 210 -21.17 26.42 0.84
CA HIS A 210 -22.58 26.71 0.64
C HIS A 210 -23.39 26.23 1.83
N ARG A 211 -24.47 26.96 2.11
CA ARG A 211 -25.34 26.70 3.26
C ARG A 211 -26.83 26.91 2.94
N PRO A 212 -27.35 26.42 1.80
CA PRO A 212 -28.70 26.75 1.38
C PRO A 212 -29.75 26.04 2.24
N SER A 213 -30.93 26.63 2.34
CA SER A 213 -32.10 25.99 2.94
C SER A 213 -33.23 25.82 1.92
N ARG A 214 -33.88 24.67 1.94
CA ARG A 214 -34.96 24.31 1.03
C ARG A 214 -36.18 23.84 1.82
N LYS A 215 -37.35 24.42 1.53
CA LYS A 215 -38.63 23.80 1.90
C LYS A 215 -38.83 22.59 1.00
N VAL A 216 -38.97 21.42 1.61
CA VAL A 216 -39.22 20.16 0.92
C VAL A 216 -40.60 19.69 1.34
N MET A 217 -41.43 19.40 0.34
CA MET A 217 -42.67 18.63 0.52
C MET A 217 -42.31 17.17 0.32
N LEU A 218 -42.51 16.35 1.34
CA LEU A 218 -42.49 14.90 1.19
C LEU A 218 -43.93 14.41 1.08
N ASP A 219 -44.20 13.66 0.01
CA ASP A 219 -45.42 12.84 -0.18
C ASP A 219 -46.76 13.60 -0.05
N ASP A 220 -46.78 14.90 -0.34
CA ASP A 220 -47.93 15.84 -0.19
C ASP A 220 -48.55 15.96 1.22
N GLU A 221 -48.15 15.12 2.19
CA GLU A 221 -48.65 15.13 3.57
C GLU A 221 -47.78 15.94 4.53
N TYR A 222 -46.46 15.97 4.36
CA TYR A 222 -45.57 16.60 5.35
C TYR A 222 -44.69 17.68 4.73
N GLU A 223 -44.76 18.86 5.34
CA GLU A 223 -43.87 19.97 5.06
C GLU A 223 -42.63 19.94 5.97
N GLY A 224 -41.46 19.97 5.36
CA GLY A 224 -40.18 20.04 6.06
C GLY A 224 -39.28 21.16 5.53
N MET A 225 -38.29 21.51 6.33
CA MET A 225 -37.20 22.39 5.94
C MET A 225 -35.88 21.64 6.05
N VAL A 226 -35.17 21.52 4.92
CA VAL A 226 -33.85 20.91 4.85
C VAL A 226 -32.80 22.00 4.74
N PHE A 227 -31.85 21.99 5.67
CA PHE A 227 -30.67 22.84 5.65
C PHE A 227 -29.49 22.02 5.14
N TYR A 228 -28.90 22.45 4.02
CA TYR A 228 -27.70 21.80 3.49
C TYR A 228 -26.46 22.57 3.91
N LEU A 229 -25.40 21.84 4.20
CA LEU A 229 -24.11 22.35 4.59
C LEU A 229 -23.07 21.68 3.70
N ILE A 230 -22.64 22.41 2.66
CA ILE A 230 -21.62 21.97 1.71
C ILE A 230 -20.27 22.48 2.23
N ILE A 231 -19.45 21.54 2.67
CA ILE A 231 -18.14 21.81 3.28
C ILE A 231 -17.02 21.28 2.43
N GLU A 232 -15.92 22.02 2.37
CA GLU A 232 -14.68 21.64 1.68
C GLU A 232 -13.54 21.51 2.70
N ARG A 233 -12.76 20.43 2.63
CA ARG A 233 -11.68 20.18 3.60
C ARG A 233 -10.48 21.11 3.37
N LYS A 234 -9.77 21.44 4.45
CA LYS A 234 -8.43 22.06 4.46
C LYS A 234 -7.35 20.95 4.42
N PRO A 235 -6.74 20.62 3.26
CA PRO A 235 -5.87 19.45 3.13
C PRO A 235 -4.47 19.59 3.74
N LEU A 236 -4.08 20.80 4.18
CA LEU A 236 -2.69 21.13 4.53
C LEU A 236 -2.06 20.19 5.58
N TYR A 237 -2.83 19.79 6.59
CA TYR A 237 -2.37 18.86 7.62
C TYR A 237 -1.94 17.51 7.02
N TYR A 238 -2.77 16.96 6.13
CA TYR A 238 -2.50 15.69 5.46
C TYR A 238 -1.37 15.81 4.42
N VAL A 239 -1.27 16.98 3.76
CA VAL A 239 -0.17 17.27 2.82
C VAL A 239 1.18 17.22 3.52
N LEU A 240 1.31 17.86 4.69
CA LEU A 240 2.59 17.93 5.42
C LEU A 240 2.93 16.64 6.18
N ASN A 241 1.95 15.97 6.77
CA ASN A 241 2.19 14.82 7.65
C ASN A 241 2.13 13.47 6.94
N ILE A 242 1.47 13.38 5.77
CA ILE A 242 1.31 12.11 5.05
C ILE A 242 1.94 12.19 3.67
N ILE A 243 1.50 13.13 2.83
CA ILE A 243 1.96 13.20 1.43
C ILE A 243 3.46 13.53 1.34
N LEU A 244 3.94 14.52 2.11
CA LEU A 244 5.34 14.94 2.08
C LEU A 244 6.31 13.80 2.50
N PRO A 245 6.11 13.08 3.63
CA PRO A 245 6.91 11.89 3.95
C PRO A 245 6.87 10.83 2.86
N CYS A 246 5.72 10.54 2.26
CA CYS A 246 5.63 9.58 1.16
C CYS A 246 6.45 10.02 -0.06
N ILE A 247 6.41 11.30 -0.45
CA ILE A 247 7.26 11.83 -1.53
C ILE A 247 8.74 11.66 -1.18
N LEU A 248 9.16 11.98 0.05
CA LEU A 248 10.55 11.78 0.49
C LEU A 248 10.98 10.32 0.42
N ILE A 249 10.11 9.39 0.82
CA ILE A 249 10.36 7.93 0.72
C ILE A 249 10.51 7.50 -0.74
N THR A 250 9.69 8.01 -1.65
CA THR A 250 9.84 7.72 -3.09
C THR A 250 11.15 8.27 -3.67
N ILE A 251 11.62 9.41 -3.19
CA ILE A 251 12.93 9.97 -3.55
C ILE A 251 14.06 9.05 -3.07
N ILE A 252 13.98 8.53 -1.85
CA ILE A 252 14.95 7.55 -1.33
C ILE A 252 14.93 6.27 -2.19
N ALA A 253 13.74 5.82 -2.63
CA ALA A 253 13.61 4.68 -3.53
C ALA A 253 14.29 4.91 -4.91
N ILE A 254 14.31 6.15 -5.42
CA ILE A 254 15.06 6.53 -6.63
C ILE A 254 16.58 6.45 -6.36
N PHE A 255 17.04 7.00 -5.23
CA PHE A 255 18.46 6.96 -4.86
C PHE A 255 19.00 5.55 -4.64
N ASN A 256 18.14 4.57 -4.37
CA ASN A 256 18.53 3.16 -4.30
C ASN A 256 19.17 2.64 -5.60
N PHE A 257 18.70 3.07 -6.78
CA PHE A 257 19.33 2.73 -8.07
C PHE A 257 20.59 3.55 -8.38
N TYR A 258 20.90 4.54 -7.56
CA TYR A 258 22.16 5.28 -7.65
C TYR A 258 23.28 4.60 -6.85
N LEU A 259 22.92 3.83 -5.82
CA LEU A 259 23.87 3.15 -4.94
C LEU A 259 24.56 1.98 -5.67
N PRO A 260 25.91 1.93 -5.66
CA PRO A 260 26.62 0.84 -6.30
C PRO A 260 26.37 -0.49 -5.55
N PRO A 261 26.23 -1.63 -6.26
CA PRO A 261 26.03 -2.94 -5.65
C PRO A 261 27.23 -3.42 -4.80
N ASP A 262 28.42 -2.85 -5.01
CA ASP A 262 29.61 -3.16 -4.21
C ASP A 262 29.50 -2.71 -2.74
N ALA A 263 28.57 -1.79 -2.43
CA ALA A 263 28.41 -1.24 -1.09
C ALA A 263 27.76 -2.21 -0.09
N GLY A 264 27.08 -3.27 -0.54
CA GLY A 264 26.46 -4.26 0.36
C GLY A 264 25.15 -3.82 1.03
N GLU A 265 24.73 -2.56 0.87
CA GLU A 265 23.59 -1.97 1.59
C GLU A 265 22.37 -1.69 0.69
N LYS A 266 22.45 -2.08 -0.58
CA LYS A 266 21.41 -1.76 -1.58
C LYS A 266 20.09 -2.47 -1.26
N MET A 267 20.12 -3.75 -0.92
CA MET A 267 18.91 -4.47 -0.54
C MET A 267 18.36 -3.96 0.79
N GLY A 268 19.22 -3.70 1.78
CA GLY A 268 18.82 -3.16 3.08
C GLY A 268 18.05 -1.85 2.98
N LEU A 269 18.57 -0.88 2.21
CA LEU A 269 17.88 0.39 1.95
C LEU A 269 16.53 0.18 1.27
N SER A 270 16.50 -0.63 0.21
CA SER A 270 15.28 -0.87 -0.59
C SER A 270 14.13 -1.47 0.23
N ILE A 271 14.44 -2.38 1.16
CA ILE A 271 13.43 -3.04 1.99
C ILE A 271 13.00 -2.15 3.15
N ASN A 272 13.92 -1.41 3.76
CA ASN A 272 13.56 -0.46 4.82
C ASN A 272 12.62 0.63 4.29
N VAL A 273 12.80 1.06 3.05
CA VAL A 273 11.87 1.95 2.33
C VAL A 273 10.49 1.30 2.18
N LEU A 274 10.42 0.03 1.78
CA LEU A 274 9.17 -0.72 1.68
C LEU A 274 8.47 -0.86 3.05
N LEU A 275 9.20 -1.25 4.08
CA LEU A 275 8.66 -1.40 5.44
C LEU A 275 8.13 -0.05 5.97
N THR A 276 8.90 1.02 5.78
CA THR A 276 8.48 2.37 6.18
C THR A 276 7.19 2.78 5.47
N LEU A 277 7.07 2.51 4.17
CA LEU A 277 5.85 2.78 3.41
C LEU A 277 4.64 1.97 3.94
N THR A 278 4.85 0.70 4.30
CA THR A 278 3.79 -0.13 4.89
C THR A 278 3.33 0.38 6.27
N VAL A 279 4.24 0.91 7.09
CA VAL A 279 3.88 1.54 8.38
C VAL A 279 3.10 2.84 8.16
N PHE A 280 3.42 3.63 7.13
CA PHE A 280 2.63 4.82 6.80
C PHE A 280 1.22 4.49 6.30
N LEU A 281 1.06 3.42 5.52
CA LEU A 281 -0.27 2.91 5.13
C LEU A 281 -1.09 2.52 6.36
N LEU A 282 -0.43 1.92 7.36
CA LEU A 282 -1.03 1.52 8.64
C LEU A 282 -1.60 2.72 9.40
N LEU A 283 -0.80 3.76 9.59
CA LEU A 283 -1.23 4.99 10.26
C LEU A 283 -2.39 5.69 9.54
N LEU A 284 -2.47 5.54 8.21
CA LEU A 284 -3.55 6.10 7.41
C LEU A 284 -4.85 5.30 7.55
N ALA A 285 -4.77 3.97 7.64
CA ALA A 285 -5.94 3.09 7.76
C ALA A 285 -6.76 3.33 9.04
N ASP A 286 -6.17 3.93 10.07
CA ASP A 286 -6.87 4.34 11.29
C ASP A 286 -7.61 5.68 11.17
N LYS A 287 -7.30 6.47 10.13
CA LYS A 287 -7.88 7.82 9.92
C LYS A 287 -9.01 7.86 8.90
N ILE A 288 -9.08 6.87 8.01
CA ILE A 288 -10.08 6.77 6.94
C ILE A 288 -11.16 5.78 7.41
N PRO A 289 -12.46 6.07 7.20
CA PRO A 289 -13.50 5.10 7.51
C PRO A 289 -13.39 3.87 6.58
N GLU A 290 -13.86 2.71 7.02
CA GLU A 290 -13.73 1.44 6.27
C GLU A 290 -14.76 1.34 5.12
N THR A 291 -15.12 2.46 4.50
CA THR A 291 -16.11 2.53 3.42
C THR A 291 -15.51 2.03 2.09
N SER A 292 -16.30 1.29 1.34
CA SER A 292 -15.94 0.67 0.05
C SER A 292 -16.63 1.31 -1.17
N LEU A 293 -17.50 2.31 -0.96
CA LEU A 293 -18.22 3.03 -2.03
C LEU A 293 -17.28 3.75 -3.00
N GLY A 294 -16.09 4.12 -2.52
CA GLY A 294 -15.02 4.67 -3.34
C GLY A 294 -13.68 4.52 -2.64
N VAL A 295 -12.59 4.38 -3.40
CA VAL A 295 -11.24 4.30 -2.85
C VAL A 295 -10.65 5.70 -2.76
N PRO A 296 -10.13 6.12 -1.59
CA PRO A 296 -9.46 7.39 -1.45
C PRO A 296 -8.26 7.52 -2.39
N ILE A 297 -8.13 8.67 -3.04
CA ILE A 297 -6.97 9.01 -3.89
C ILE A 297 -5.63 8.83 -3.14
N ILE A 298 -5.58 9.19 -1.85
CA ILE A 298 -4.37 9.00 -1.05
C ILE A 298 -3.98 7.53 -0.90
N VAL A 299 -4.98 6.63 -0.79
CA VAL A 299 -4.75 5.18 -0.74
C VAL A 299 -4.26 4.71 -2.11
N ASN A 300 -4.90 5.12 -3.20
CA ASN A 300 -4.44 4.82 -4.57
C ASN A 300 -2.99 5.27 -4.81
N TYR A 301 -2.62 6.45 -4.30
CA TYR A 301 -1.25 6.95 -4.37
C TYR A 301 -0.28 6.05 -3.60
N ILE A 302 -0.55 5.73 -2.34
CA ILE A 302 0.32 4.87 -1.53
C ILE A 302 0.43 3.47 -2.15
N MET A 303 -0.66 2.95 -2.70
CA MET A 303 -0.68 1.66 -3.41
C MET A 303 0.18 1.67 -4.67
N LEU A 304 0.07 2.71 -5.51
CA LEU A 304 0.95 2.90 -6.65
C LEU A 304 2.42 2.95 -6.20
N THR A 305 2.73 3.72 -5.15
CA THR A 305 4.11 3.79 -4.63
C THR A 305 4.58 2.46 -4.06
N MET A 306 3.71 1.66 -3.45
CA MET A 306 4.06 0.35 -2.92
C MET A 306 4.34 -0.65 -4.04
N ILE A 307 3.51 -0.70 -5.08
CA ILE A 307 3.75 -1.51 -6.28
C ILE A 307 5.07 -1.08 -6.95
N LEU A 308 5.35 0.22 -7.01
CA LEU A 308 6.59 0.72 -7.57
C LEU A 308 7.82 0.35 -6.73
N VAL A 309 7.76 0.54 -5.41
CA VAL A 309 8.88 0.19 -4.52
C VAL A 309 9.12 -1.32 -4.53
N THR A 310 8.08 -2.15 -4.55
CA THR A 310 8.24 -3.61 -4.66
C THR A 310 8.87 -4.02 -5.99
N PHE A 311 8.45 -3.41 -7.10
CA PHE A 311 9.13 -3.59 -8.38
C PHE A 311 10.59 -3.11 -8.33
N SER A 312 10.88 -2.01 -7.64
CA SER A 312 12.24 -1.51 -7.43
C SER A 312 13.13 -2.49 -6.65
N VAL A 313 12.59 -3.14 -5.61
CA VAL A 313 13.28 -4.22 -4.89
C VAL A 313 13.57 -5.40 -5.83
N ILE A 314 12.60 -5.84 -6.64
CA ILE A 314 12.78 -6.93 -7.61
C ILE A 314 13.86 -6.58 -8.64
N LEU A 315 13.82 -5.38 -9.21
CA LEU A 315 14.84 -4.92 -10.15
C LEU A 315 16.22 -4.82 -9.50
N SER A 316 16.29 -4.40 -8.23
CA SER A 316 17.54 -4.38 -7.47
C SER A 316 18.11 -5.79 -7.29
N VAL A 317 17.27 -6.79 -6.97
CA VAL A 317 17.69 -8.21 -6.92
C VAL A 317 18.22 -8.68 -8.28
N VAL A 318 17.58 -8.28 -9.39
CA VAL A 318 18.06 -8.62 -10.74
C VAL A 318 19.42 -7.97 -11.03
N VAL A 319 19.61 -6.70 -10.67
CA VAL A 319 20.90 -6.00 -10.80
C VAL A 319 21.99 -6.69 -9.98
N LEU A 320 21.71 -7.05 -8.72
CA LEU A 320 22.65 -7.81 -7.88
C LEU A 320 22.95 -9.19 -8.48
N ASN A 321 21.94 -9.89 -9.00
CA ASN A 321 22.15 -11.17 -9.66
C ASN A 321 23.09 -11.03 -10.86
N LEU A 322 22.93 -9.99 -11.69
CA LEU A 322 23.81 -9.71 -12.83
C LEU A 322 25.22 -9.30 -12.38
N HIS A 323 25.34 -8.52 -11.30
CA HIS A 323 26.62 -8.05 -10.77
C HIS A 323 27.51 -9.18 -10.28
N HIS A 324 26.93 -10.17 -9.59
CA HIS A 324 27.65 -11.33 -9.06
C HIS A 324 27.79 -12.49 -10.07
N ARG A 325 27.43 -12.31 -11.35
CA ARG A 325 27.69 -13.34 -12.38
C ARG A 325 29.17 -13.47 -12.66
N SER A 326 29.62 -14.72 -12.69
CA SER A 326 30.99 -15.09 -13.05
C SER A 326 31.01 -15.92 -14.34
N PRO A 327 32.11 -15.89 -15.11
CA PRO A 327 32.31 -16.75 -16.28
C PRO A 327 32.10 -18.25 -16.02
N ASN A 328 32.42 -18.71 -14.80
CA ASN A 328 32.28 -20.11 -14.39
C ASN A 328 30.81 -20.54 -14.25
N THR A 329 29.89 -19.59 -14.06
CA THR A 329 28.46 -19.87 -13.86
C THR A 329 27.62 -19.52 -15.09
N HIS A 330 27.95 -18.43 -15.81
CA HIS A 330 27.16 -17.94 -16.95
C HIS A 330 28.06 -17.44 -18.08
N GLN A 331 27.79 -17.90 -19.31
CA GLN A 331 28.39 -17.33 -20.52
C GLN A 331 27.62 -16.07 -20.95
N MET A 332 28.34 -15.00 -21.32
CA MET A 332 27.71 -13.76 -21.79
C MET A 332 27.20 -13.93 -23.22
N PRO A 333 25.88 -13.80 -23.48
CA PRO A 333 25.35 -13.84 -24.83
C PRO A 333 25.84 -12.64 -25.67
N MET A 334 26.04 -12.85 -26.97
CA MET A 334 26.47 -11.77 -27.88
C MET A 334 25.48 -10.60 -27.97
N TRP A 335 24.19 -10.87 -27.79
CA TRP A 335 23.16 -9.83 -27.76
C TRP A 335 23.28 -8.93 -26.52
N VAL A 336 23.64 -9.49 -25.35
CA VAL A 336 23.86 -8.73 -24.10
C VAL A 336 25.02 -7.78 -24.29
N ARG A 337 26.13 -8.25 -24.85
CA ARG A 337 27.30 -7.43 -25.18
C ARG A 337 26.93 -6.29 -26.14
N LYS A 338 26.17 -6.54 -27.20
CA LYS A 338 25.78 -5.50 -28.17
C LYS A 338 24.87 -4.43 -27.54
N ILE A 339 23.87 -4.84 -26.77
CA ILE A 339 22.87 -3.95 -26.19
C ILE A 339 23.43 -3.16 -25.01
N PHE A 340 23.98 -3.84 -24.00
CA PHE A 340 24.37 -3.20 -22.74
C PHE A 340 25.78 -2.60 -22.75
N ILE A 341 26.69 -3.04 -23.61
CA ILE A 341 28.06 -2.48 -23.66
C ILE A 341 28.22 -1.42 -24.78
N HIS A 342 27.50 -1.54 -25.90
CA HIS A 342 27.68 -0.65 -27.04
C HIS A 342 26.50 0.28 -27.33
N LEU A 343 25.25 -0.18 -27.16
CA LEU A 343 24.06 0.60 -27.54
C LEU A 343 23.54 1.51 -26.42
N LEU A 344 23.32 0.98 -25.21
CA LEU A 344 22.72 1.70 -24.07
C LEU A 344 23.61 2.77 -23.41
N PRO A 345 24.93 2.56 -23.20
CA PRO A 345 25.76 3.52 -22.47
C PRO A 345 25.79 4.95 -23.04
N PRO A 346 25.84 5.16 -24.38
CA PRO A 346 25.72 6.49 -24.97
C PRO A 346 24.40 7.20 -24.64
N TYR A 347 23.27 6.48 -24.65
CA TYR A 347 21.96 7.06 -24.27
C TYR A 347 21.88 7.42 -22.79
N LEU A 348 22.58 6.67 -21.93
CA LEU A 348 22.61 6.86 -20.49
C LEU A 348 23.76 7.76 -20.02
N CYS A 349 24.47 8.41 -20.95
CA CYS A 349 25.62 9.28 -20.68
C CYS A 349 26.75 8.62 -19.85
N MET A 350 26.95 7.31 -20.00
CA MET A 350 28.05 6.59 -19.36
C MET A 350 29.23 6.43 -20.32
N MET A 351 30.43 6.79 -19.87
CA MET A 351 31.67 6.49 -20.57
C MET A 351 32.36 5.30 -19.91
N ARG A 352 32.72 4.29 -20.72
CA ARG A 352 33.54 3.17 -20.23
C ARG A 352 34.94 3.70 -19.89
N PRO A 353 35.47 3.49 -18.67
CA PRO A 353 36.88 3.74 -18.40
C PRO A 353 37.70 2.84 -19.34
N LYS A 354 38.56 3.45 -20.15
CA LYS A 354 39.42 2.71 -21.07
C LYS A 354 40.31 1.81 -20.22
N VAL A 355 40.30 0.52 -20.51
CA VAL A 355 41.27 -0.44 -19.95
C VAL A 355 42.64 0.15 -20.21
N GLU A 356 43.40 0.43 -19.15
CA GLU A 356 44.83 0.71 -19.27
C GLU A 356 45.41 -0.47 -20.04
N ALA A 357 45.75 -0.24 -21.30
CA ALA A 357 46.47 -1.23 -22.09
C ALA A 357 47.69 -1.61 -21.25
N PRO A 358 48.03 -2.91 -21.14
CA PRO A 358 49.23 -3.30 -20.42
C PRO A 358 50.38 -2.46 -20.97
N LEU A 359 51.14 -1.85 -20.06
CA LEU A 359 52.37 -1.12 -20.35
C LEU A 359 53.27 -2.05 -21.18
N TYR A 360 53.10 -2.03 -22.51
CA TYR A 360 54.02 -2.65 -23.42
C TYR A 360 55.31 -1.88 -23.22
N LEU A 361 56.35 -2.58 -22.78
CA LEU A 361 57.73 -2.12 -22.87
C LEU A 361 57.90 -1.50 -24.26
N GLU A 362 58.18 -0.20 -24.33
CA GLU A 362 58.28 0.56 -25.58
C GLU A 362 59.07 -0.24 -26.63
N ALA A 363 58.38 -0.69 -27.67
CA ALA A 363 59.05 -1.18 -28.86
C ALA A 363 59.75 0.02 -29.51
N LEU A 364 61.09 0.00 -29.50
CA LEU A 364 61.93 0.98 -30.19
C LEU A 364 61.40 1.25 -31.62
N PRO A 365 61.38 2.52 -32.06
CA PRO A 365 60.76 2.88 -33.34
C PRO A 365 61.49 2.19 -34.50
N ARG A 366 60.74 1.36 -35.22
CA ARG A 366 61.18 0.69 -36.46
C ARG A 366 61.39 1.75 -37.53
N ARG A 367 62.66 2.03 -37.82
CA ARG A 367 63.13 2.96 -38.87
C ARG A 367 62.52 2.59 -40.23
N GLU A 368 61.55 3.38 -40.69
CA GLU A 368 61.04 3.33 -42.06
C GLU A 368 62.13 3.79 -43.03
N LYS A 369 62.43 2.96 -44.04
CA LYS A 369 63.14 3.41 -45.24
C LYS A 369 62.15 4.18 -46.12
N LYS A 370 62.12 5.51 -46.00
CA LYS A 370 61.44 6.39 -46.97
C LYS A 370 62.30 6.53 -48.22
N VAL A 371 61.79 6.03 -49.34
CA VAL A 371 62.23 6.41 -50.68
C VAL A 371 61.89 7.88 -50.89
N THR A 372 62.91 8.67 -51.19
CA THR A 372 62.86 10.12 -51.34
C THR A 372 62.40 10.48 -52.75
N THR A 373 61.24 11.13 -52.90
CA THR A 373 60.93 11.94 -54.10
C THR A 373 61.38 13.38 -53.85
N VAL A 374 62.26 13.83 -54.73
CA VAL A 374 62.92 15.14 -54.74
C VAL A 374 61.92 16.25 -55.03
N SER A 375 61.92 17.31 -54.20
CA SER A 375 61.66 18.67 -54.67
C SER A 375 62.55 19.64 -53.90
N LYS A 376 63.28 20.44 -54.67
CA LYS A 376 64.28 21.44 -54.24
C LYS A 376 63.59 22.65 -53.60
N VAL A 377 64.30 23.35 -52.69
CA VAL A 377 64.71 24.77 -52.78
C VAL A 377 65.31 25.24 -51.43
N ALA A 378 66.57 25.72 -51.50
CA ALA A 378 67.35 26.72 -50.70
C ALA A 378 67.26 26.73 -49.15
N ASP A 379 68.36 26.46 -48.42
CA ASP A 379 69.38 27.41 -47.87
C ASP A 379 68.76 28.37 -46.81
N GLU A 380 69.25 28.57 -45.58
CA GLU A 380 70.62 28.85 -45.13
C GLU A 380 70.65 29.15 -43.57
N TYR A 381 71.83 29.03 -42.93
CA TYR A 381 72.29 29.55 -41.59
C TYR A 381 71.63 29.09 -40.25
N PHE A 382 72.28 28.94 -39.07
CA PHE A 382 73.66 28.71 -38.54
C PHE A 382 73.51 28.83 -37.00
N ILE A 383 74.14 27.99 -36.16
CA ILE A 383 74.96 28.41 -34.98
C ILE A 383 76.00 27.31 -34.71
N ARG A 384 77.28 27.70 -34.76
CA ARG A 384 78.48 26.93 -34.39
C ARG A 384 78.75 27.02 -32.87
N LYS A 385 79.42 25.99 -32.33
CA LYS A 385 80.55 26.15 -31.40
C LYS A 385 81.68 25.15 -31.76
N PRO A 386 82.94 25.60 -31.92
CA PRO A 386 84.17 24.79 -31.99
C PRO A 386 84.95 24.91 -30.64
N ASP A 387 86.06 24.24 -30.29
CA ASP A 387 86.88 23.13 -30.83
C ASP A 387 87.81 22.59 -29.70
N MET A 388 88.61 21.56 -30.03
CA MET A 388 89.84 21.03 -29.37
C MET A 388 89.67 20.03 -28.21
N SER A 389 90.41 18.91 -28.12
CA SER A 389 91.41 18.19 -28.95
C SER A 389 91.61 16.82 -28.26
N VAL A 390 91.95 15.70 -28.92
CA VAL A 390 93.32 15.22 -29.16
C VAL A 390 93.27 13.91 -29.99
N LEU A 391 94.30 13.74 -30.82
CA LEU A 391 94.60 12.78 -31.90
C LEU A 391 94.48 11.25 -31.65
N PHE A 392 94.31 10.57 -32.79
CA PHE A 392 94.34 9.12 -33.11
C PHE A 392 95.61 8.34 -32.68
N PRO A 393 95.56 6.98 -32.67
CA PRO A 393 95.96 6.23 -33.89
C PRO A 393 95.05 5.04 -34.27
N LYS A 394 94.85 4.82 -35.58
CA LYS A 394 94.64 3.48 -36.22
C LYS A 394 96.03 2.87 -36.46
N PRO A 395 96.29 1.55 -36.40
CA PRO A 395 95.68 0.51 -37.26
C PRO A 395 95.43 -0.82 -36.47
N ASN A 396 94.73 -1.87 -36.91
CA ASN A 396 94.85 -2.66 -38.13
C ASN A 396 93.67 -3.64 -38.21
N ARG A 397 93.37 -4.09 -39.43
CA ARG A 397 92.49 -5.22 -39.74
C ARG A 397 92.87 -6.46 -38.91
N PHE A 398 91.90 -7.05 -38.23
CA PHE A 398 91.83 -8.49 -38.02
C PHE A 398 90.39 -8.92 -38.29
N HIS A 399 90.22 -9.88 -39.21
CA HIS A 399 88.98 -10.60 -39.41
C HIS A 399 88.52 -11.16 -38.07
N SER A 400 87.27 -10.89 -37.68
CA SER A 400 86.54 -11.80 -36.81
C SER A 400 85.73 -12.71 -37.72
N GLU A 401 86.37 -13.79 -38.14
CA GLU A 401 85.66 -14.98 -38.58
C GLU A 401 84.80 -15.50 -37.43
N GLY A 402 83.56 -15.87 -37.77
CA GLY A 402 82.82 -16.99 -37.18
C GLY A 402 82.70 -17.05 -35.66
N LEU A 403 81.69 -16.37 -35.09
CA LEU A 403 81.04 -16.85 -33.86
C LEU A 403 79.68 -16.18 -33.57
N CYS A 404 78.82 -15.97 -34.58
CA CYS A 404 77.47 -15.43 -34.30
C CYS A 404 76.37 -15.93 -35.25
N THR A 405 76.65 -16.97 -36.04
CA THR A 405 75.65 -17.68 -36.86
C THR A 405 75.27 -19.05 -36.29
N ASP A 406 75.86 -19.46 -35.16
CA ASP A 406 75.72 -20.84 -34.67
C ASP A 406 74.52 -21.08 -33.78
N LEU A 407 73.93 -20.10 -33.08
CA LEU A 407 72.76 -20.41 -32.23
C LEU A 407 71.51 -20.77 -33.05
N ARG A 408 71.33 -20.15 -34.23
CA ARG A 408 70.19 -20.43 -35.10
C ARG A 408 70.38 -21.66 -35.99
N LYS A 409 71.62 -22.04 -36.28
CA LYS A 409 71.94 -23.35 -36.86
C LYS A 409 71.94 -24.49 -35.83
N PHE A 410 72.08 -24.18 -34.53
CA PHE A 410 71.94 -25.14 -33.43
C PHE A 410 70.49 -25.57 -33.16
N ILE A 411 69.53 -24.67 -33.39
CA ILE A 411 68.11 -24.91 -33.06
C ILE A 411 67.35 -25.55 -34.23
N ASP A 412 67.73 -25.25 -35.48
CA ASP A 412 66.99 -25.69 -36.68
C ASP A 412 67.73 -26.76 -37.53
N GLY A 413 68.76 -27.44 -36.97
CA GLY A 413 69.53 -28.50 -37.66
C GLY A 413 69.18 -29.92 -37.18
N PRO A 414 69.27 -30.97 -38.03
CA PRO A 414 68.86 -32.31 -37.67
C PRO A 414 69.97 -33.00 -36.86
N SER A 415 69.90 -32.96 -35.54
CA SER A 415 70.78 -33.75 -34.68
C SER A 415 70.09 -34.18 -33.38
N SER A 416 69.81 -35.46 -33.31
CA SER A 416 69.06 -36.19 -32.29
C SER A 416 69.85 -36.50 -31.01
N TYR A 417 70.65 -35.56 -30.45
CA TYR A 417 71.52 -35.88 -29.29
C TYR A 417 71.82 -34.77 -28.26
N LEU A 418 71.06 -33.67 -28.21
CA LEU A 418 71.12 -32.73 -27.07
C LEU A 418 69.75 -32.70 -26.37
N SER A 419 69.52 -33.70 -25.52
CA SER A 419 68.41 -33.64 -24.56
C SER A 419 68.67 -32.47 -23.63
N LEU A 420 67.80 -31.46 -23.67
CA LEU A 420 67.73 -30.42 -22.64
C LEU A 420 67.71 -31.13 -21.27
N PRO A 421 68.52 -30.72 -20.26
CA PRO A 421 68.49 -31.33 -18.94
C PRO A 421 67.06 -31.36 -18.42
N GLU A 422 66.62 -32.50 -17.86
CA GLU A 422 65.25 -32.66 -17.34
C GLU A 422 64.89 -31.54 -16.34
N GLU A 423 65.87 -31.09 -15.54
CA GLU A 423 65.73 -29.97 -14.59
C GLU A 423 65.41 -28.61 -15.27
N LEU A 424 65.89 -28.36 -16.49
CA LEU A 424 65.61 -27.12 -17.22
C LEU A 424 64.31 -27.21 -18.03
N LYS A 425 63.97 -28.41 -18.51
CA LYS A 425 62.70 -28.69 -19.19
C LYS A 425 61.52 -28.48 -18.23
N SER A 426 61.60 -29.03 -17.02
CA SER A 426 60.58 -28.84 -15.98
C SER A 426 60.44 -27.38 -15.55
N ALA A 427 61.54 -26.62 -15.50
CA ALA A 427 61.49 -25.18 -15.19
C ALA A 427 60.77 -24.37 -16.27
N ILE A 428 61.00 -24.68 -17.55
CA ILE A 428 60.31 -24.01 -18.67
C ILE A 428 58.83 -24.36 -18.64
N GLU A 429 58.48 -25.65 -18.45
CA GLU A 429 57.09 -26.10 -18.30
C GLU A 429 56.39 -25.42 -17.10
N ALA A 430 57.10 -25.24 -15.98
CA ALA A 430 56.59 -24.50 -14.83
C ALA A 430 56.34 -23.01 -15.13
N ILE A 431 57.24 -22.34 -15.84
CA ILE A 431 57.08 -20.93 -16.22
C ILE A 431 55.96 -20.75 -17.24
N THR A 432 55.83 -21.65 -18.22
CA THR A 432 54.72 -21.61 -19.20
C THR A 432 53.39 -21.82 -18.49
N TYR A 433 53.30 -22.77 -17.56
CA TYR A 433 52.11 -22.97 -16.74
C TYR A 433 51.74 -21.70 -15.94
N ILE A 434 52.72 -21.07 -15.27
CA ILE A 434 52.48 -19.83 -14.51
C ILE A 434 51.98 -18.71 -15.43
N ALA A 435 52.59 -18.55 -16.61
CA ALA A 435 52.20 -17.51 -17.57
C ALA A 435 50.77 -17.73 -18.10
N GLU A 436 50.42 -18.98 -18.40
CA GLU A 436 49.08 -19.37 -18.85
C GLU A 436 48.04 -19.19 -17.74
N ALA A 437 48.34 -19.62 -16.51
CA ALA A 437 47.46 -19.45 -15.36
C ALA A 437 47.18 -17.97 -15.05
N LEU A 438 48.22 -17.13 -15.04
CA LEU A 438 48.08 -15.67 -14.85
C LEU A 438 47.31 -15.00 -15.99
N GLN A 439 47.43 -15.50 -17.22
CA GLN A 439 46.67 -14.98 -18.35
C GLN A 439 45.19 -15.37 -18.24
N ALA A 440 44.90 -16.62 -17.90
CA ALA A 440 43.54 -17.10 -17.66
C ALA A 440 42.85 -16.34 -16.51
N GLU A 441 43.57 -16.03 -15.42
CA GLU A 441 43.06 -15.22 -14.31
C GLU A 441 42.71 -13.79 -14.76
N LYS A 442 43.57 -13.15 -15.57
CA LYS A 442 43.30 -11.82 -16.14
C LYS A 442 42.08 -11.80 -17.05
N ASP A 443 41.94 -12.81 -17.91
CA ASP A 443 40.81 -12.94 -18.83
C ASP A 443 39.50 -13.19 -18.05
N TYR A 444 39.57 -13.99 -16.99
CA TYR A 444 38.47 -14.20 -16.04
C TYR A 444 38.04 -12.89 -15.35
N GLU A 445 39.00 -12.10 -14.84
CA GLU A 445 38.71 -10.80 -14.24
C GLU A 445 38.10 -9.81 -15.24
N ALA A 446 38.59 -9.80 -16.49
CA ALA A 446 38.08 -8.92 -17.54
C ALA A 446 36.60 -9.22 -17.85
N LEU A 447 36.25 -10.50 -17.96
CA LEU A 447 34.87 -10.93 -18.16
C LEU A 447 33.97 -10.63 -16.95
N LYS A 448 34.48 -10.76 -15.73
CA LYS A 448 33.77 -10.37 -14.50
C LYS A 448 33.49 -8.85 -14.50
N LYS A 449 34.48 -8.02 -14.82
CA LYS A 449 34.33 -6.56 -14.95
C LYS A 449 33.30 -6.18 -16.04
N ASP A 450 33.25 -6.92 -17.14
CA ASP A 450 32.21 -6.74 -18.18
C ASP A 450 30.80 -6.98 -17.59
N TRP A 451 30.58 -8.04 -16.80
CA TRP A 451 29.29 -8.28 -16.13
C TRP A 451 28.92 -7.21 -15.11
N GLN A 452 29.88 -6.73 -14.32
CA GLN A 452 29.67 -5.62 -13.38
C GLN A 452 29.29 -4.33 -14.10
N TYR A 453 29.93 -4.05 -15.24
CA TYR A 453 29.57 -2.91 -16.08
C TYR A 453 28.16 -3.06 -16.66
N VAL A 454 27.78 -4.25 -17.15
CA VAL A 454 26.41 -4.52 -17.61
C VAL A 454 25.40 -4.28 -16.48
N ALA A 455 25.68 -4.76 -15.26
CA ALA A 455 24.82 -4.52 -14.10
C ALA A 455 24.67 -3.02 -13.79
N MET A 456 25.75 -2.25 -13.83
CA MET A 456 25.72 -0.80 -13.67
C MET A 456 24.89 -0.10 -14.76
N VAL A 457 24.99 -0.55 -16.00
CA VAL A 457 24.22 0.01 -17.12
C VAL A 457 22.72 -0.27 -16.96
N VAL A 458 22.38 -1.50 -16.58
CA VAL A 458 21.01 -1.93 -16.27
C VAL A 458 20.43 -1.10 -15.11
N ASP A 459 21.23 -0.83 -14.08
CA ASP A 459 20.83 -0.03 -12.93
C ASP A 459 20.47 1.42 -13.31
N ARG A 460 21.30 2.06 -14.15
CA ARG A 460 21.03 3.42 -14.67
C ARG A 460 19.81 3.47 -15.59
N MET A 461 19.59 2.42 -16.37
CA MET A 461 18.39 2.30 -17.20
C MET A 461 17.13 2.25 -16.31
N PHE A 462 17.15 1.41 -15.28
CA PHE A 462 16.03 1.31 -14.33
C PHE A 462 15.81 2.60 -13.54
N LEU A 463 16.87 3.33 -13.18
CA LEU A 463 16.75 4.64 -12.55
C LEU A 463 15.91 5.60 -13.39
N TRP A 464 16.23 5.78 -14.68
CA TRP A 464 15.49 6.71 -15.54
C TRP A 464 14.04 6.28 -15.78
N ILE A 465 13.80 4.98 -15.98
CA ILE A 465 12.45 4.43 -16.11
C ILE A 465 11.64 4.70 -14.83
N PHE A 466 12.26 4.46 -13.67
CA PHE A 466 11.62 4.65 -12.37
C PHE A 466 11.31 6.12 -12.08
N VAL A 467 12.22 7.04 -12.41
CA VAL A 467 12.00 8.49 -12.28
C VAL A 467 10.84 8.95 -13.17
N ILE A 468 10.78 8.51 -14.43
CA ILE A 468 9.68 8.89 -15.34
C ILE A 468 8.36 8.35 -14.81
N PHE A 469 8.30 7.07 -14.42
CA PHE A 469 7.03 6.49 -13.96
C PHE A 469 6.55 7.10 -12.64
N THR A 470 7.46 7.33 -11.68
CA THR A 470 7.10 7.96 -10.39
C THR A 470 6.65 9.41 -10.56
N THR A 471 7.31 10.20 -11.41
CA THR A 471 6.93 11.60 -11.68
C THR A 471 5.59 11.70 -12.44
N VAL A 472 5.37 10.85 -13.44
CA VAL A 472 4.08 10.82 -14.16
C VAL A 472 2.95 10.34 -13.25
N GLY A 473 3.17 9.28 -12.47
CA GLY A 473 2.16 8.74 -11.55
C GLY A 473 1.77 9.73 -10.43
N THR A 474 2.75 10.39 -9.82
CA THR A 474 2.49 11.44 -8.81
C THR A 474 1.71 12.61 -9.41
N LEU A 475 2.14 13.15 -10.55
CA LEU A 475 1.48 14.28 -11.19
C LEU A 475 0.06 13.96 -11.65
N ALA A 476 -0.19 12.77 -12.20
CA ALA A 476 -1.52 12.37 -12.66
C ALA A 476 -2.53 12.35 -11.51
N ILE A 477 -2.17 11.70 -10.40
CA ILE A 477 -3.06 11.54 -9.24
C ILE A 477 -3.36 12.88 -8.56
N PHE A 478 -2.34 13.73 -8.36
CA PHE A 478 -2.55 15.05 -7.73
C PHE A 478 -3.24 16.05 -8.67
N ALA A 479 -3.05 15.95 -9.98
CA ALA A 479 -3.79 16.74 -10.94
C ALA A 479 -5.28 16.40 -10.88
N GLU A 480 -5.64 15.11 -10.95
CA GLU A 480 -7.02 14.64 -10.82
C GLU A 480 -7.66 15.10 -9.51
N ALA A 481 -6.94 14.97 -8.38
CA ALA A 481 -7.41 15.43 -7.08
C ALA A 481 -7.67 16.95 -7.03
N SER A 482 -6.83 17.75 -7.70
CA SER A 482 -6.93 19.21 -7.70
C SER A 482 -8.15 19.76 -8.47
N PHE A 483 -8.73 18.96 -9.36
CA PHE A 483 -9.91 19.31 -10.15
C PHE A 483 -11.24 18.97 -9.46
N ASN A 484 -11.22 18.22 -8.35
CA ASN A 484 -12.42 17.94 -7.58
C ASN A 484 -12.86 19.17 -6.77
N ARG A 485 -13.83 19.91 -7.31
CA ARG A 485 -14.45 21.06 -6.65
C ARG A 485 -15.94 20.82 -6.51
N ALA A 486 -16.53 21.38 -5.46
CA ALA A 486 -17.96 21.27 -5.22
C ALA A 486 -18.78 21.81 -6.42
N PRO A 487 -19.82 21.09 -6.87
CA PRO A 487 -20.68 21.50 -7.98
C PRO A 487 -21.57 22.70 -7.61
N ALA A 488 -21.98 23.46 -8.63
CA ALA A 488 -22.66 24.75 -8.46
C ALA A 488 -24.17 24.67 -8.16
N ASN A 489 -24.87 23.56 -8.42
CA ASN A 489 -26.31 23.42 -8.16
C ASN A 489 -26.71 21.97 -7.80
N PRO A 490 -27.70 21.73 -6.90
CA PRO A 490 -27.61 20.52 -6.09
C PRO A 490 -28.74 19.45 -6.12
N PHE A 491 -29.91 19.52 -6.80
CA PHE A 491 -30.97 18.50 -6.55
C PHE A 491 -31.93 18.10 -7.70
N PRO A 492 -32.27 16.79 -7.83
CA PRO A 492 -33.55 16.22 -8.29
C PRO A 492 -34.34 15.51 -7.14
N THR A 493 -35.61 15.12 -7.35
CA THR A 493 -36.64 14.72 -6.34
C THR A 493 -37.50 13.52 -6.77
N THR A 494 -37.94 12.63 -5.84
CA THR A 494 -39.27 11.93 -5.84
C THR A 494 -39.57 11.15 -4.54
N ALA A 495 -40.83 10.66 -4.39
CA ALA A 495 -41.68 10.44 -3.19
C ALA A 495 -42.19 8.96 -2.98
N LYS A 496 -42.97 8.68 -1.90
CA LYS A 496 -43.45 7.39 -1.28
C LYS A 496 -44.99 7.33 -0.97
N ASP A 497 -45.52 6.20 -0.39
CA ASP A 497 -46.95 5.88 -0.01
C ASP A 497 -47.18 5.13 1.39
N ALA A 498 -48.45 4.97 1.91
CA ALA A 498 -48.92 4.28 3.18
C ALA A 498 -50.48 3.88 3.31
N TRP A 499 -50.97 3.14 4.39
CA TRP A 499 -52.25 2.30 4.51
C TRP A 499 -53.29 2.48 5.71
N SER A 500 -54.46 1.74 5.68
CA SER A 500 -55.71 1.70 6.55
C SER A 500 -56.15 0.52 7.52
N ASP A 501 -57.02 0.78 8.53
CA ASP A 501 -57.72 -0.14 9.53
C ASP A 501 -59.24 0.25 9.61
N TYR A 502 -60.16 -0.57 10.14
CA TYR A 502 -61.63 -0.41 10.08
C TYR A 502 -62.35 -0.21 11.43
N ARG A 503 -61.68 -0.40 12.57
CA ARG A 503 -62.34 -0.44 13.90
C ARG A 503 -62.54 0.90 14.59
N LEU A 504 -61.86 1.92 14.11
CA LEU A 504 -62.03 3.29 14.59
C LEU A 504 -62.80 4.13 13.57
N SER A 505 -63.70 3.49 12.84
CA SER A 505 -64.50 4.17 11.83
C SER A 505 -65.62 4.95 12.50
N TRP A 506 -65.77 6.22 12.12
CA TRP A 506 -66.92 7.05 12.48
C TRP A 506 -67.40 7.79 11.24
N LYS A 507 -68.68 8.18 11.23
CA LYS A 507 -69.22 8.99 10.15
C LYS A 507 -68.87 10.47 10.40
N PRO A 508 -68.11 11.14 9.52
CA PRO A 508 -67.74 12.54 9.72
C PRO A 508 -68.96 13.47 9.87
N GLU A 509 -70.07 13.12 9.21
CA GLU A 509 -71.34 13.85 9.24
C GLU A 509 -71.94 14.02 10.65
N GLU A 510 -71.62 13.14 11.59
CA GLU A 510 -72.13 13.19 12.97
C GLU A 510 -71.24 14.03 13.90
N TYR A 511 -70.03 14.37 13.45
CA TYR A 511 -68.98 15.00 14.26
C TYR A 511 -68.28 16.12 13.49
N ASP A 512 -69.06 17.01 12.85
CA ASP A 512 -68.56 18.25 12.21
C ASP A 512 -67.52 18.01 11.09
N ASN A 513 -67.67 16.92 10.33
CA ASN A 513 -66.77 16.48 9.25
C ASN A 513 -65.31 16.20 9.68
N ILE A 514 -65.07 15.89 10.96
CA ILE A 514 -63.75 15.49 11.44
C ILE A 514 -63.39 14.13 10.81
N THR A 515 -62.33 14.08 10.01
CA THR A 515 -61.85 12.85 9.33
C THR A 515 -60.67 12.18 10.03
N VAL A 516 -59.99 12.89 10.94
CA VAL A 516 -58.81 12.40 11.66
C VAL A 516 -58.87 12.81 13.12
N LEU A 517 -58.61 11.86 14.02
CA LEU A 517 -58.60 12.00 15.47
C LEU A 517 -57.22 11.59 16.00
N ARG A 518 -56.57 12.48 16.75
CA ARG A 518 -55.23 12.23 17.30
C ARG A 518 -55.33 11.91 18.78
N ILE A 519 -54.92 10.71 19.15
CA ILE A 519 -55.09 10.19 20.50
C ILE A 519 -53.70 9.97 21.11
N PRO A 520 -53.44 10.45 22.34
CA PRO A 520 -52.21 10.12 23.05
C PRO A 520 -52.01 8.60 23.10
N PRO A 521 -50.78 8.09 22.92
CA PRO A 521 -50.53 6.65 22.82
C PRO A 521 -50.98 5.88 24.07
N ASN A 522 -51.10 6.57 25.22
CA ASN A 522 -51.55 6.00 26.49
C ASN A 522 -53.08 5.80 26.58
N LYS A 523 -53.84 6.27 25.58
CA LYS A 523 -55.31 6.21 25.53
C LYS A 523 -55.85 5.30 24.42
N VAL A 524 -54.98 4.78 23.57
CA VAL A 524 -55.30 3.73 22.60
C VAL A 524 -54.69 2.44 23.11
N TRP A 525 -55.39 1.31 22.96
CA TRP A 525 -54.76 0.02 23.20
C TRP A 525 -53.61 -0.14 22.20
N ARG A 526 -52.40 -0.33 22.72
CA ARG A 526 -51.20 -0.56 21.91
C ARG A 526 -50.79 -2.01 22.09
N PRO A 527 -50.45 -2.73 21.02
CA PRO A 527 -49.77 -3.99 21.16
C PRO A 527 -48.36 -3.73 21.73
N ASP A 528 -47.97 -4.52 22.72
CA ASP A 528 -46.69 -4.43 23.42
C ASP A 528 -45.60 -5.20 22.66
N ILE A 529 -45.31 -4.75 21.44
CA ILE A 529 -44.31 -5.38 20.58
C ILE A 529 -42.91 -4.91 20.97
N TYR A 530 -42.09 -5.82 21.50
CA TYR A 530 -40.70 -5.55 21.87
C TYR A 530 -39.73 -6.33 21.00
N LEU A 531 -38.54 -5.73 20.78
CA LEU A 531 -37.39 -6.44 20.25
C LEU A 531 -36.80 -7.33 21.37
N ILE A 532 -37.04 -8.63 21.28
CA ILE A 532 -36.64 -9.57 22.35
C ILE A 532 -35.12 -9.80 22.37
N ASN A 533 -34.46 -9.79 21.21
CA ASN A 533 -33.03 -9.97 21.10
C ASN A 533 -32.23 -8.65 21.21
N ASN A 534 -32.77 -7.65 21.91
CA ASN A 534 -32.13 -6.35 22.12
C ASN A 534 -30.86 -6.47 23.00
N ASN A 535 -29.77 -5.83 22.58
CA ASN A 535 -28.49 -5.85 23.27
C ASN A 535 -28.31 -4.71 24.30
N ASP A 536 -29.12 -3.64 24.21
CA ASP A 536 -28.93 -2.41 24.99
C ASP A 536 -29.74 -2.35 26.29
N GLY A 537 -30.69 -3.28 26.50
CA GLY A 537 -31.57 -3.31 27.67
C GLY A 537 -32.61 -2.17 27.73
N GLN A 538 -32.69 -1.33 26.69
CA GLN A 538 -33.63 -0.22 26.58
C GLN A 538 -34.71 -0.58 25.56
N PHE A 539 -35.91 -0.90 26.06
CA PHE A 539 -37.01 -1.47 25.27
C PHE A 539 -38.04 -0.44 24.79
N ASP A 540 -37.87 0.82 25.21
CA ASP A 540 -38.79 1.91 24.92
C ASP A 540 -38.49 2.57 23.56
N VAL A 541 -39.55 2.98 22.86
CA VAL A 541 -39.43 3.75 21.62
C VAL A 541 -38.88 5.15 21.92
N ALA A 542 -38.00 5.68 21.06
CA ALA A 542 -37.25 6.92 21.34
C ALA A 542 -38.14 8.16 21.53
N LEU A 543 -39.36 8.16 20.95
CA LEU A 543 -40.36 9.20 21.15
C LEU A 543 -41.78 8.63 21.16
N TYR A 544 -42.56 8.91 22.22
CA TYR A 544 -43.98 8.52 22.28
C TYR A 544 -44.84 9.55 21.54
N VAL A 545 -45.20 9.22 20.31
CA VAL A 545 -45.97 10.10 19.41
C VAL A 545 -47.45 9.79 19.48
N ASN A 546 -48.29 10.79 19.20
CA ASN A 546 -49.74 10.59 19.17
C ASN A 546 -50.12 9.64 18.04
N VAL A 547 -51.07 8.75 18.33
CA VAL A 547 -51.64 7.81 17.37
C VAL A 547 -52.63 8.59 16.49
N LEU A 548 -52.42 8.55 15.18
CA LEU A 548 -53.36 9.10 14.21
C LEU A 548 -54.43 8.06 13.94
N VAL A 549 -55.68 8.46 14.05
CA VAL A 549 -56.83 7.60 13.79
C VAL A 549 -57.68 8.28 12.73
N TYR A 550 -57.99 7.66 11.59
CA TYR A 550 -58.86 8.21 10.56
C TYR A 550 -60.30 7.67 10.71
N ASN A 551 -61.25 8.35 10.09
CA ASN A 551 -62.68 8.09 10.18
C ASN A 551 -63.14 6.81 9.47
N ASP A 552 -62.30 6.22 8.64
CA ASP A 552 -62.50 4.88 8.06
C ASP A 552 -62.01 3.76 8.99
N GLY A 553 -61.37 4.13 10.10
CA GLY A 553 -60.83 3.25 11.12
C GLY A 553 -59.32 3.13 11.14
N THR A 554 -58.62 3.81 10.23
CA THR A 554 -57.18 3.68 10.03
C THR A 554 -56.40 4.19 11.21
N VAL A 555 -55.54 3.35 11.77
CA VAL A 555 -54.66 3.75 12.86
C VAL A 555 -53.22 3.81 12.36
N ASN A 556 -52.70 5.03 12.20
CA ASN A 556 -51.30 5.23 11.85
C ASN A 556 -50.51 5.61 13.10
N TRP A 557 -49.59 4.74 13.49
CA TRP A 557 -48.64 4.97 14.58
C TRP A 557 -47.26 4.47 14.18
N LEU A 558 -46.42 5.41 13.72
CA LEU A 558 -45.04 5.16 13.26
C LEU A 558 -44.06 5.86 14.21
N PRO A 559 -43.83 5.35 15.43
CA PRO A 559 -42.90 6.00 16.35
C PRO A 559 -41.45 5.72 15.90
N PRO A 560 -40.52 6.70 16.04
CA PRO A 560 -39.15 6.52 15.58
C PRO A 560 -38.40 5.67 16.61
N ALA A 561 -37.83 4.55 16.18
CA ALA A 561 -37.10 3.64 17.06
C ALA A 561 -35.72 3.34 16.50
N ILE A 562 -34.70 3.35 17.36
CA ILE A 562 -33.38 2.81 17.07
C ILE A 562 -33.31 1.45 17.75
N TYR A 563 -33.29 0.38 16.95
CA TYR A 563 -33.22 -0.98 17.44
C TYR A 563 -31.78 -1.49 17.40
N ARG A 564 -31.26 -1.94 18.54
CA ARG A 564 -29.96 -2.61 18.64
C ARG A 564 -30.17 -4.09 18.91
N SER A 565 -30.22 -4.90 17.87
CA SER A 565 -30.31 -6.36 18.01
C SER A 565 -28.94 -6.99 18.24
N SER A 566 -28.93 -8.08 19.00
CA SER A 566 -27.79 -8.98 19.11
C SER A 566 -27.78 -9.95 17.92
N CYS A 567 -26.62 -10.11 17.30
CA CYS A 567 -26.40 -10.98 16.15
C CYS A 567 -25.04 -11.67 16.31
N SER A 568 -24.99 -13.00 16.11
CA SER A 568 -23.73 -13.75 16.15
C SER A 568 -22.97 -13.58 14.83
N ILE A 569 -21.77 -13.03 14.90
CA ILE A 569 -20.94 -12.75 13.73
C ILE A 569 -20.10 -13.98 13.38
N GLN A 570 -20.19 -14.45 12.13
CA GLN A 570 -19.35 -15.51 11.59
C GLN A 570 -18.15 -14.91 10.84
N VAL A 571 -16.94 -15.08 11.36
CA VAL A 571 -15.71 -14.45 10.80
C VAL A 571 -14.87 -15.36 9.91
N SER A 572 -15.28 -16.61 9.69
CA SER A 572 -14.49 -17.62 8.98
C SER A 572 -14.04 -17.16 7.58
N TYR A 573 -14.92 -16.47 6.85
CA TYR A 573 -14.65 -16.02 5.47
C TYR A 573 -14.24 -14.54 5.37
N PHE A 574 -13.91 -13.88 6.48
CA PHE A 574 -13.52 -12.47 6.45
C PHE A 574 -12.34 -12.21 5.49
N PRO A 575 -12.38 -11.16 4.63
CA PRO A 575 -13.40 -10.09 4.52
C PRO A 575 -14.53 -10.35 3.50
N PHE A 576 -14.64 -11.57 2.96
CA PHE A 576 -15.70 -11.97 2.02
C PHE A 576 -16.91 -12.58 2.75
N ASP A 577 -17.14 -12.14 3.98
CA ASP A 577 -18.18 -12.67 4.86
C ASP A 577 -19.55 -12.04 4.58
N TRP A 578 -20.58 -12.83 4.86
CA TRP A 578 -21.96 -12.39 4.95
C TRP A 578 -22.50 -12.75 6.33
N GLN A 579 -23.43 -11.95 6.83
CA GLN A 579 -24.02 -12.12 8.14
C GLN A 579 -25.52 -12.20 8.01
N ASN A 580 -26.14 -13.05 8.83
CA ASN A 580 -27.59 -13.15 8.94
C ASN A 580 -28.00 -12.67 10.33
N CYS A 581 -28.45 -11.42 10.40
CA CYS A 581 -28.89 -10.82 11.65
C CYS A 581 -30.41 -10.82 11.73
N SER A 582 -30.95 -11.37 12.81
CA SER A 582 -32.37 -11.38 13.06
C SER A 582 -32.80 -10.24 13.99
N MET A 583 -34.01 -9.73 13.78
CA MET A 583 -34.72 -8.88 14.72
C MET A 583 -36.02 -9.58 15.07
N VAL A 584 -36.13 -10.02 16.32
CA VAL A 584 -37.28 -10.82 16.80
C VAL A 584 -38.24 -9.91 17.52
N PHE A 585 -39.38 -9.63 16.89
CA PHE A 585 -40.45 -8.83 17.47
C PHE A 585 -41.52 -9.74 18.03
N ARG A 586 -41.82 -9.58 19.32
CA ARG A 586 -42.79 -10.38 20.06
C ARG A 586 -43.56 -9.52 21.04
N SER A 587 -44.80 -9.91 21.31
CA SER A 587 -45.52 -9.48 22.51
C SER A 587 -44.81 -10.02 23.76
N TYR A 588 -44.63 -9.18 24.79
CA TYR A 588 -44.04 -9.63 26.05
C TYR A 588 -45.10 -10.16 27.04
N THR A 589 -46.32 -9.64 26.97
CA THR A 589 -47.39 -9.93 27.94
C THR A 589 -48.46 -10.89 27.42
N TYR A 590 -48.79 -10.84 26.12
CA TYR A 590 -49.85 -11.64 25.51
C TYR A 590 -49.32 -12.83 24.72
N ASP A 591 -50.01 -13.96 24.85
CA ASP A 591 -49.69 -15.23 24.18
C ASP A 591 -50.26 -15.31 22.74
N ALA A 592 -49.94 -16.41 22.04
CA ALA A 592 -50.38 -16.65 20.66
C ALA A 592 -51.90 -16.81 20.49
N SER A 593 -52.64 -17.07 21.57
CA SER A 593 -54.09 -17.18 21.55
C SER A 593 -54.79 -15.83 21.74
N GLU A 594 -54.07 -14.85 22.29
CA GLU A 594 -54.57 -13.51 22.61
C GLU A 594 -54.21 -12.46 21.55
N VAL A 595 -53.01 -12.54 20.96
CA VAL A 595 -52.53 -11.58 19.95
C VAL A 595 -51.95 -12.31 18.73
N ASP A 596 -52.57 -12.08 17.58
CA ASP A 596 -52.13 -12.57 16.26
C ASP A 596 -51.28 -11.51 15.55
N LEU A 597 -50.00 -11.79 15.31
CA LEU A 597 -49.12 -10.90 14.54
C LEU A 597 -49.22 -11.24 13.04
N GLN A 598 -49.59 -10.26 12.21
CA GLN A 598 -49.76 -10.44 10.76
C GLN A 598 -48.80 -9.56 9.95
N TYR A 599 -48.54 -9.96 8.70
CA TYR A 599 -47.74 -9.16 7.77
C TYR A 599 -48.51 -7.92 7.30
N PHE A 600 -47.76 -6.90 6.91
CA PHE A 600 -48.32 -5.74 6.23
C PHE A 600 -48.82 -6.12 4.83
N LEU A 601 -49.91 -5.50 4.36
CA LEU A 601 -50.47 -5.71 3.02
C LEU A 601 -50.10 -4.52 2.12
N ASP A 602 -49.49 -4.80 0.97
CA ASP A 602 -49.18 -3.81 -0.07
C ASP A 602 -50.45 -3.20 -0.70
N ASP A 603 -50.32 -2.14 -1.51
CA ASP A 603 -51.45 -1.44 -2.17
C ASP A 603 -52.27 -2.38 -3.08
N ASP A 604 -51.65 -3.45 -3.57
CA ASP A 604 -52.29 -4.53 -4.35
C ASP A 604 -53.00 -5.60 -3.47
N GLY A 605 -53.01 -5.43 -2.15
CA GLY A 605 -53.58 -6.39 -1.18
C GLY A 605 -52.76 -7.66 -0.98
N LYS A 606 -51.45 -7.64 -1.29
CA LYS A 606 -50.53 -8.77 -1.09
C LYS A 606 -49.73 -8.62 0.18
N GLU A 607 -49.51 -9.72 0.91
CA GLU A 607 -48.65 -9.72 2.09
C GLU A 607 -47.19 -9.40 1.73
N VAL A 608 -46.64 -8.41 2.42
CA VAL A 608 -45.25 -7.97 2.30
C VAL A 608 -44.40 -8.78 3.27
N HIS A 609 -43.69 -9.77 2.73
CA HIS A 609 -42.77 -10.62 3.49
C HIS A 609 -41.34 -10.06 3.54
N GLU A 610 -41.17 -8.74 3.44
CA GLU A 610 -39.86 -8.09 3.49
C GLU A 610 -39.88 -6.74 4.19
N ILE A 611 -38.71 -6.27 4.63
CA ILE A 611 -38.54 -4.94 5.23
C ILE A 611 -38.63 -3.88 4.13
N VAL A 612 -39.62 -2.99 4.18
CA VAL A 612 -39.72 -1.85 3.26
C VAL A 612 -38.72 -0.76 3.67
N ILE A 613 -37.84 -0.35 2.76
CA ILE A 613 -36.82 0.68 2.99
C ILE A 613 -37.26 1.99 2.34
N ASP A 614 -37.21 3.08 3.10
CA ASP A 614 -37.42 4.44 2.59
C ASP A 614 -36.21 4.93 1.80
N GLU A 615 -36.26 4.95 0.47
CA GLU A 615 -35.13 5.41 -0.37
C GLU A 615 -34.73 6.88 -0.13
N ASN A 616 -35.63 7.73 0.37
CA ASN A 616 -35.37 9.15 0.62
C ASN A 616 -34.71 9.42 1.98
N ALA A 617 -34.93 8.52 2.95
CA ALA A 617 -34.35 8.61 4.29
C ALA A 617 -33.19 7.60 4.51
N PHE A 618 -33.07 6.59 3.66
CA PHE A 618 -32.06 5.55 3.76
C PHE A 618 -30.74 5.99 3.11
N THR A 619 -29.69 6.08 3.92
CA THR A 619 -28.32 6.22 3.45
C THR A 619 -27.66 4.85 3.39
N GLU A 620 -27.19 4.46 2.21
CA GLU A 620 -26.48 3.18 2.04
C GLU A 620 -25.18 3.16 2.86
N ASN A 621 -24.95 2.06 3.57
CA ASN A 621 -23.75 1.89 4.39
C ASN A 621 -22.51 1.61 3.51
N GLY A 622 -21.39 2.21 3.88
CA GLY A 622 -20.12 2.03 3.17
C GLY A 622 -19.44 0.67 3.35
N GLU A 623 -19.71 -0.05 4.44
CA GLU A 623 -19.09 -1.34 4.79
C GLU A 623 -19.95 -2.54 4.36
N TRP A 624 -21.26 -2.41 4.49
CA TRP A 624 -22.21 -3.52 4.31
C TRP A 624 -23.26 -3.21 3.23
N ALA A 625 -23.51 -4.19 2.36
CA ALA A 625 -24.65 -4.19 1.46
C ALA A 625 -25.78 -5.03 2.05
N ILE A 626 -27.03 -4.58 1.93
CA ILE A 626 -28.21 -5.40 2.26
C ILE A 626 -28.53 -6.26 1.03
N CYS A 627 -28.38 -7.58 1.16
CA CYS A 627 -28.65 -8.52 0.07
C CYS A 627 -30.11 -9.00 0.09
N HIS A 628 -30.57 -9.46 1.26
CA HIS A 628 -31.95 -9.90 1.45
C HIS A 628 -32.48 -9.36 2.77
N LYS A 629 -33.79 -9.05 2.78
CA LYS A 629 -34.48 -8.46 3.94
C LYS A 629 -35.81 -9.16 4.27
N PRO A 630 -35.86 -10.51 4.30
CA PRO A 630 -37.13 -11.22 4.40
C PRO A 630 -37.67 -11.22 5.85
N SER A 631 -38.98 -11.39 5.99
CA SER A 631 -39.66 -11.49 7.28
C SER A 631 -40.37 -12.84 7.39
N ARG A 632 -40.22 -13.49 8.55
CA ARG A 632 -40.83 -14.77 8.86
C ARG A 632 -41.67 -14.67 10.12
N LYS A 633 -42.94 -15.02 10.03
CA LYS A 633 -43.79 -15.32 11.18
C LYS A 633 -43.45 -16.73 11.67
N ASN A 634 -42.99 -16.85 12.91
CA ASN A 634 -42.71 -18.13 13.54
C ASN A 634 -43.89 -18.51 14.43
N ILE A 635 -44.47 -19.70 14.19
CA ILE A 635 -45.61 -20.25 14.95
C ILE A 635 -45.18 -21.55 15.67
N LYS A 636 -43.87 -21.84 15.76
CA LYS A 636 -43.40 -23.13 16.30
C LYS A 636 -43.55 -23.20 17.82
N GLU A 637 -44.23 -24.24 18.32
CA GLU A 637 -44.33 -24.88 19.67
C GLU A 637 -44.31 -24.03 20.96
N ASP A 638 -43.84 -22.79 20.95
CA ASP A 638 -43.85 -21.86 22.05
C ASP A 638 -45.23 -21.21 22.22
N LEU A 639 -45.52 -20.80 23.46
CA LEU A 639 -46.80 -20.16 23.82
C LEU A 639 -47.10 -18.83 23.09
N TYR A 640 -46.12 -18.22 22.41
CA TYR A 640 -46.21 -16.84 21.91
C TYR A 640 -45.75 -16.75 20.45
N GLU A 641 -46.48 -16.01 19.62
CA GLU A 641 -46.10 -15.73 18.23
C GLU A 641 -45.06 -14.61 18.13
N ASP A 642 -44.12 -14.75 17.20
CA ASP A 642 -43.13 -13.71 16.86
C ASP A 642 -43.03 -13.52 15.35
N ILE A 643 -42.76 -12.26 14.95
CA ILE A 643 -42.30 -11.93 13.60
C ILE A 643 -40.80 -11.68 13.69
N THR A 644 -40.03 -12.56 13.05
CA THR A 644 -38.59 -12.39 12.91
C THR A 644 -38.29 -11.76 11.56
N PHE A 645 -37.68 -10.58 11.56
CA PHE A 645 -37.09 -9.99 10.37
C PHE A 645 -35.64 -10.45 10.26
N TYR A 646 -35.26 -11.00 9.13
CA TYR A 646 -33.87 -11.34 8.85
C TYR A 646 -33.27 -10.26 7.95
N LEU A 647 -32.09 -9.79 8.32
CA LEU A 647 -31.28 -8.88 7.54
C LEU A 647 -30.02 -9.64 7.14
N ILE A 648 -30.01 -10.11 5.88
CA ILE A 648 -28.86 -10.78 5.28
C ILE A 648 -28.01 -9.70 4.64
N ILE A 649 -26.87 -9.42 5.26
CA ILE A 649 -25.94 -8.39 4.85
C ILE A 649 -24.64 -9.02 4.36
N GLN A 650 -24.06 -8.46 3.30
CA GLN A 650 -22.77 -8.88 2.76
C GLN A 650 -21.76 -7.75 2.92
N ARG A 651 -20.56 -8.09 3.39
CA ARG A 651 -19.47 -7.11 3.49
C ARG A 651 -18.96 -6.77 2.10
N LYS A 652 -18.67 -5.49 1.87
CA LYS A 652 -17.99 -5.03 0.66
C LYS A 652 -16.46 -5.12 0.88
N PRO A 653 -15.72 -6.03 0.21
CA PRO A 653 -14.35 -6.41 0.61
C PRO A 653 -13.25 -5.46 0.09
N LEU A 654 -13.58 -4.50 -0.76
CA LEU A 654 -12.63 -3.73 -1.57
C LEU A 654 -11.55 -3.02 -0.73
N PHE A 655 -11.95 -2.44 0.41
CA PHE A 655 -11.04 -1.78 1.35
C PHE A 655 -9.95 -2.74 1.87
N TYR A 656 -10.33 -3.95 2.29
CA TYR A 656 -9.41 -4.96 2.82
C TYR A 656 -8.56 -5.60 1.72
N ILE A 657 -9.11 -5.75 0.51
CA ILE A 657 -8.35 -6.23 -0.65
C ILE A 657 -7.15 -5.30 -0.92
N ILE A 658 -7.41 -4.00 -0.97
CA ILE A 658 -6.38 -3.01 -1.30
C ILE A 658 -5.39 -2.83 -0.14
N ASN A 659 -5.89 -2.61 1.08
CA ASN A 659 -5.02 -2.22 2.21
C ASN A 659 -4.31 -3.39 2.90
N ILE A 660 -4.80 -4.62 2.72
CA ILE A 660 -4.26 -5.80 3.42
C ILE A 660 -3.82 -6.88 2.44
N ILE A 661 -4.71 -7.33 1.55
CA ILE A 661 -4.44 -8.50 0.69
C ILE A 661 -3.34 -8.19 -0.35
N VAL A 662 -3.43 -7.07 -1.07
CA VAL A 662 -2.45 -6.70 -2.10
C VAL A 662 -1.03 -6.54 -1.50
N PRO A 663 -0.83 -5.79 -0.39
CA PRO A 663 0.45 -5.75 0.33
C PRO A 663 1.02 -7.12 0.68
N CYS A 664 0.19 -8.03 1.21
CA CYS A 664 0.59 -9.39 1.57
C CYS A 664 0.96 -10.25 0.36
N ILE A 665 0.24 -10.12 -0.76
CA ILE A 665 0.60 -10.81 -2.01
C ILE A 665 1.95 -10.27 -2.51
N LEU A 666 2.15 -8.95 -2.52
CA LEU A 666 3.42 -8.36 -2.95
C LEU A 666 4.60 -8.82 -2.09
N THR A 667 4.45 -8.90 -0.76
CA THR A 667 5.52 -9.41 0.13
C THR A 667 5.76 -10.91 -0.06
N SER A 668 4.71 -11.71 -0.33
CA SER A 668 4.87 -13.12 -0.67
C SER A 668 5.63 -13.34 -1.99
N VAL A 669 5.41 -12.47 -2.98
CA VAL A 669 6.18 -12.48 -4.24
C VAL A 669 7.64 -12.11 -3.99
N LEU A 670 7.93 -11.14 -3.12
CA LEU A 670 9.30 -10.79 -2.74
C LEU A 670 10.04 -11.97 -2.09
N ALA A 671 9.34 -12.82 -1.33
CA ALA A 671 9.94 -14.02 -0.74
C ALA A 671 10.50 -14.99 -1.81
N ILE A 672 9.89 -15.07 -3.00
CA ILE A 672 10.38 -15.89 -4.11
C ILE A 672 11.76 -15.39 -4.58
N PHE A 673 11.95 -14.08 -4.63
CA PHE A 673 13.20 -13.46 -5.11
C PHE A 673 14.38 -13.65 -4.14
N VAL A 674 14.16 -14.11 -2.90
CA VAL A 674 15.22 -14.51 -1.95
C VAL A 674 16.10 -15.62 -2.53
N PHE A 675 15.50 -16.63 -3.16
CA PHE A 675 16.22 -17.74 -3.80
C PHE A 675 16.74 -17.38 -5.21
N TYR A 676 16.37 -16.21 -5.74
CA TYR A 676 16.94 -15.69 -6.97
C TYR A 676 18.26 -14.95 -6.72
N LEU A 677 18.45 -14.43 -5.50
CA LEU A 677 19.68 -13.75 -5.10
C LEU A 677 20.82 -14.76 -4.87
N PRO A 678 21.98 -14.59 -5.52
CA PRO A 678 23.09 -15.50 -5.35
C PRO A 678 23.65 -15.42 -3.92
N PRO A 679 24.06 -16.56 -3.31
CA PRO A 679 24.59 -16.61 -1.95
C PRO A 679 25.88 -15.80 -1.76
N GLY A 680 26.63 -15.52 -2.85
CA GLY A 680 27.86 -14.73 -2.82
C GLY A 680 27.67 -13.23 -2.55
N ALA A 681 26.43 -12.71 -2.53
CA ALA A 681 26.15 -11.30 -2.27
C ALA A 681 26.11 -10.94 -0.77
N GLY A 682 26.00 -11.91 0.15
CA GLY A 682 25.86 -11.67 1.59
C GLY A 682 24.50 -11.06 2.01
N GLU A 683 23.83 -10.33 1.12
CA GLU A 683 22.55 -9.63 1.34
C GLU A 683 21.31 -10.56 1.37
N LYS A 684 21.50 -11.86 1.08
CA LYS A 684 20.41 -12.86 1.02
C LYS A 684 19.68 -13.05 2.33
N MET A 685 20.42 -13.11 3.44
CA MET A 685 19.85 -13.31 4.77
C MET A 685 19.03 -12.09 5.20
N THR A 686 19.57 -10.89 4.97
CA THR A 686 18.90 -9.63 5.27
C THR A 686 17.55 -9.54 4.57
N LEU A 687 17.49 -9.86 3.27
CA LEU A 687 16.23 -9.89 2.52
C LEU A 687 15.23 -10.89 3.12
N SER A 688 15.67 -12.10 3.45
CA SER A 688 14.78 -13.13 4.01
C SER A 688 14.20 -12.76 5.38
N ILE A 689 15.00 -12.12 6.25
CA ILE A 689 14.59 -11.71 7.60
C ILE A 689 13.65 -10.52 7.53
N SER A 690 13.94 -9.52 6.70
CA SER A 690 13.10 -8.34 6.57
C SER A 690 11.72 -8.65 5.97
N VAL A 691 11.62 -9.62 5.04
CA VAL A 691 10.32 -10.12 4.54
C VAL A 691 9.52 -10.79 5.65
N LEU A 692 10.17 -11.56 6.53
CA LEU A 692 9.52 -12.16 7.70
C LEU A 692 9.00 -11.07 8.66
N ILE A 693 9.80 -10.04 8.95
CA ILE A 693 9.39 -8.92 9.81
C ILE A 693 8.17 -8.21 9.19
N ALA A 694 8.19 -7.92 7.89
CA ALA A 694 7.05 -7.30 7.22
C ALA A 694 5.76 -8.13 7.36
N LEU A 695 5.84 -9.45 7.16
CA LEU A 695 4.70 -10.36 7.35
C LEU A 695 4.19 -10.39 8.80
N THR A 696 5.09 -10.33 9.80
CA THR A 696 4.67 -10.27 11.21
C THR A 696 3.93 -8.97 11.55
N VAL A 697 4.33 -7.84 10.96
CA VAL A 697 3.63 -6.55 11.13
C VAL A 697 2.22 -6.63 10.53
N PHE A 698 2.05 -7.25 9.35
CA PHE A 698 0.72 -7.47 8.77
C PHE A 698 -0.17 -8.40 9.60
N MET A 699 0.42 -9.40 10.28
CA MET A 699 -0.34 -10.27 11.18
C MET A 699 -0.85 -9.52 12.41
N LEU A 700 -0.01 -8.66 13.02
CA LEU A 700 -0.43 -7.80 14.14
C LEU A 700 -1.56 -6.85 13.72
N LEU A 701 -1.45 -6.29 12.52
CA LEU A 701 -2.52 -5.48 11.94
C LEU A 701 -3.85 -6.21 11.82
N LEU A 702 -3.81 -7.46 11.35
CA LEU A 702 -5.00 -8.29 11.21
C LEU A 702 -5.63 -8.61 12.56
N ALA A 703 -4.82 -8.79 13.60
CA ALA A 703 -5.30 -9.05 14.95
C ALA A 703 -6.13 -7.87 15.51
N ASP A 704 -5.75 -6.63 15.18
CA ASP A 704 -6.50 -5.43 15.61
C ASP A 704 -7.81 -5.22 14.82
N LYS A 705 -7.90 -5.75 13.59
CA LYS A 705 -9.05 -5.58 12.69
C LYS A 705 -10.10 -6.69 12.79
N VAL A 706 -9.71 -7.89 13.20
CA VAL A 706 -10.61 -9.04 13.36
C VAL A 706 -11.10 -9.09 14.80
N PRO A 707 -12.41 -9.27 15.07
CA PRO A 707 -12.91 -9.39 16.44
C PRO A 707 -12.32 -10.61 17.14
N GLU A 708 -12.00 -10.46 18.43
CA GLU A 708 -11.43 -11.49 19.29
C GLU A 708 -12.42 -12.64 19.54
N THR A 709 -12.52 -13.58 18.59
CA THR A 709 -13.40 -14.76 18.70
C THR A 709 -12.62 -16.03 18.43
N SER A 710 -12.92 -17.09 19.18
CA SER A 710 -12.30 -18.42 19.01
C SER A 710 -13.12 -19.37 18.14
N LEU A 711 -14.28 -18.93 17.63
CA LEU A 711 -15.24 -19.77 16.91
C LEU A 711 -14.75 -20.20 15.52
N GLY A 712 -13.87 -19.43 14.89
CA GLY A 712 -13.29 -19.75 13.60
C GLY A 712 -12.11 -18.83 13.28
N ILE A 713 -11.10 -19.37 12.60
CA ILE A 713 -9.95 -18.59 12.13
C ILE A 713 -10.29 -18.01 10.75
N PRO A 714 -10.21 -16.68 10.54
CA PRO A 714 -10.45 -16.06 9.25
C PRO A 714 -9.53 -16.61 8.15
N ILE A 715 -10.04 -16.71 6.92
CA ILE A 715 -9.25 -17.10 5.74
C ILE A 715 -8.00 -16.23 5.56
N ILE A 716 -8.11 -14.91 5.78
CA ILE A 716 -6.97 -14.01 5.65
C ILE A 716 -5.87 -14.31 6.69
N VAL A 717 -6.25 -14.72 7.91
CA VAL A 717 -5.32 -15.14 8.95
C VAL A 717 -4.69 -16.47 8.58
N ASN A 718 -5.45 -17.42 8.04
CA ASN A 718 -4.91 -18.68 7.50
C ASN A 718 -3.88 -18.43 6.39
N TYR A 719 -4.14 -17.47 5.50
CA TYR A 719 -3.23 -17.06 4.44
C TYR A 719 -1.92 -16.46 4.98
N VAL A 720 -2.01 -15.48 5.89
CA VAL A 720 -0.82 -14.84 6.48
C VAL A 720 -0.02 -15.82 7.33
N MET A 721 -0.68 -16.73 8.06
CA MET A 721 -0.01 -17.79 8.81
C MET A 721 0.69 -18.80 7.88
N PHE A 722 0.03 -19.23 6.80
CA PHE A 722 0.61 -20.11 5.79
C PHE A 722 1.86 -19.47 5.15
N THR A 723 1.76 -18.21 4.73
CA THR A 723 2.91 -17.48 4.16
C THR A 723 4.03 -17.27 5.17
N MET A 724 3.72 -16.97 6.44
CA MET A 724 4.73 -16.86 7.50
C MET A 724 5.47 -18.18 7.73
N ILE A 725 4.77 -19.33 7.76
CA ILE A 725 5.39 -20.65 7.87
C ILE A 725 6.29 -20.93 6.66
N LEU A 726 5.85 -20.62 5.44
CA LEU A 726 6.67 -20.79 4.25
C LEU A 726 7.93 -19.90 4.28
N VAL A 727 7.79 -18.64 4.70
CA VAL A 727 8.93 -17.71 4.77
C VAL A 727 9.91 -18.12 5.87
N THR A 728 9.45 -18.60 7.03
CA THR A 728 10.37 -19.14 8.06
C THR A 728 11.13 -20.37 7.56
N PHE A 729 10.48 -21.27 6.82
CA PHE A 729 11.17 -22.37 6.15
C PHE A 729 12.18 -21.86 5.11
N SER A 730 11.85 -20.80 4.37
CA SER A 730 12.75 -20.18 3.39
C SER A 730 14.02 -19.60 4.03
N VAL A 731 13.91 -19.02 5.24
CA VAL A 731 15.06 -18.51 6.01
C VAL A 731 15.97 -19.67 6.40
N ILE A 732 15.40 -20.77 6.92
CA ILE A 732 16.17 -21.97 7.30
C ILE A 732 16.90 -22.55 6.10
N LEU A 733 16.20 -22.72 4.96
CA LEU A 733 16.82 -23.20 3.72
C LEU A 733 17.92 -22.26 3.23
N SER A 734 17.74 -20.95 3.34
CA SER A 734 18.75 -19.97 2.96
C SER A 734 20.03 -20.09 3.81
N VAL A 735 19.91 -20.36 5.12
CA VAL A 735 21.05 -20.65 6.00
C VAL A 735 21.77 -21.92 5.56
N VAL A 736 21.03 -22.97 5.18
CA VAL A 736 21.62 -24.23 4.69
C VAL A 736 22.37 -24.01 3.37
N VAL A 737 21.78 -23.27 2.42
CA VAL A 737 22.43 -22.92 1.14
C VAL A 737 23.70 -22.11 1.37
N LEU A 738 23.66 -21.13 2.30
CA LEU A 738 24.83 -20.33 2.63
C LEU A 738 25.94 -21.16 3.29
N ASN A 739 25.57 -22.08 4.19
CA ASN A 739 26.52 -23.02 4.79
C ASN A 739 27.19 -23.90 3.72
N LEU A 740 26.43 -24.39 2.73
CA LEU A 740 26.95 -25.16 1.61
C LEU A 740 27.89 -24.34 0.72
N HIS A 741 27.54 -23.08 0.45
CA HIS A 741 28.33 -22.17 -0.39
C HIS A 741 29.72 -21.87 0.18
N HIS A 742 29.84 -21.73 1.50
CA HIS A 742 31.11 -21.43 2.18
C HIS A 742 31.95 -22.67 2.53
N ARG A 743 31.59 -23.87 2.04
CA ARG A 743 32.40 -25.07 2.26
C ARG A 743 33.69 -25.01 1.46
N THR A 744 34.80 -25.27 2.16
CA THR A 744 36.15 -25.33 1.57
C THR A 744 36.68 -26.76 1.65
N PRO A 745 37.62 -27.16 0.76
CA PRO A 745 38.26 -28.47 0.82
C PRO A 745 38.99 -28.75 2.15
N SER A 746 39.37 -27.71 2.88
CA SER A 746 39.99 -27.79 4.22
C SER A 746 39.02 -28.12 5.35
N THR A 747 37.72 -27.86 5.19
CA THR A 747 36.71 -28.02 6.25
C THR A 747 35.86 -29.28 6.08
N HIS A 748 35.56 -29.68 4.85
CA HIS A 748 34.72 -30.85 4.55
C HIS A 748 35.24 -31.67 3.36
N ILE A 749 35.28 -33.00 3.55
CA ILE A 749 35.60 -33.95 2.47
C ILE A 749 34.34 -34.15 1.60
N MET A 750 34.48 -33.96 0.29
CA MET A 750 33.37 -34.13 -0.65
C MET A 750 32.90 -35.60 -0.68
N PRO A 751 31.59 -35.89 -0.44
CA PRO A 751 31.07 -37.25 -0.39
C PRO A 751 31.36 -38.03 -1.68
N ASN A 752 31.61 -39.33 -1.55
CA ASN A 752 32.01 -40.18 -2.68
C ASN A 752 30.99 -40.19 -3.83
N TRP A 753 29.70 -39.99 -3.56
CA TRP A 753 28.68 -39.87 -4.61
C TRP A 753 28.81 -38.56 -5.42
N VAL A 754 29.19 -37.44 -4.80
CA VAL A 754 29.45 -36.15 -5.49
C VAL A 754 30.71 -36.25 -6.34
N ARG A 755 31.74 -36.94 -5.83
CA ARG A 755 32.96 -37.23 -6.60
C ARG A 755 32.67 -38.16 -7.80
N LYS A 756 31.73 -39.10 -7.63
CA LYS A 756 31.27 -40.00 -8.71
C LYS A 756 30.43 -39.27 -9.77
N VAL A 757 29.69 -38.23 -9.39
CA VAL A 757 29.00 -37.30 -10.30
C VAL A 757 30.02 -36.50 -11.12
N ARG A 758 31.08 -35.97 -10.48
CA ARG A 758 32.21 -35.30 -11.16
C ARG A 758 32.88 -36.20 -12.19
N SER A 759 33.17 -37.46 -11.84
CA SER A 759 33.82 -38.43 -12.76
C SER A 759 32.93 -38.92 -13.91
N TYR A 760 31.60 -38.74 -13.83
CA TYR A 760 30.68 -39.12 -14.91
C TYR A 760 30.44 -37.98 -15.90
N ILE A 761 30.88 -36.75 -15.56
CA ILE A 761 30.69 -35.53 -16.35
C ILE A 761 32.01 -35.07 -16.99
N ASP A 762 33.17 -35.36 -16.37
CA ASP A 762 34.51 -35.13 -16.93
C ASP A 762 35.08 -36.45 -17.52
N PRO A 763 35.27 -36.60 -18.85
CA PRO A 763 35.82 -37.81 -19.45
C PRO A 763 37.36 -37.82 -19.44
N VAL A 764 38.00 -37.34 -18.37
CA VAL A 764 39.47 -37.35 -18.26
C VAL A 764 39.90 -37.79 -16.86
N SER A 765 40.01 -39.12 -16.68
CA SER A 765 40.99 -39.65 -15.74
C SER A 765 41.50 -41.00 -16.24
N HIS A 766 42.73 -40.99 -16.76
CA HIS A 766 43.53 -42.20 -16.84
C HIS A 766 43.86 -42.65 -15.42
N CYS A 767 43.11 -43.63 -14.91
CA CYS A 767 43.57 -44.53 -13.86
C CYS A 767 42.85 -45.88 -14.02
N HIS A 768 43.62 -46.97 -13.99
CA HIS A 768 43.18 -48.36 -14.12
C HIS A 768 41.95 -48.72 -13.26
N PRO A 769 40.98 -49.50 -13.77
CA PRO A 769 39.88 -49.99 -12.94
C PRO A 769 40.28 -51.31 -12.27
N SER A 770 40.22 -51.36 -10.95
CA SER A 770 40.05 -52.61 -10.22
C SER A 770 38.93 -52.45 -9.20
N SER A 771 37.81 -53.12 -9.51
CA SER A 771 36.71 -53.63 -8.66
C SER A 771 36.26 -52.80 -7.46
N PHE A 772 34.96 -52.46 -7.37
CA PHE A 772 34.16 -52.69 -6.15
C PHE A 772 32.68 -52.26 -6.32
N GLY A 773 31.77 -53.21 -6.05
CA GLY A 773 30.52 -53.05 -5.29
C GLY A 773 29.39 -52.19 -5.87
N SER A 774 28.35 -52.88 -6.36
CA SER A 774 26.98 -52.37 -6.50
C SER A 774 26.36 -52.02 -5.15
N ASP A 775 25.54 -50.97 -5.12
CA ASP A 775 24.20 -50.92 -4.49
C ASP A 775 23.79 -49.47 -4.20
N PHE A 776 22.84 -48.93 -4.99
CA PHE A 776 21.77 -47.98 -4.64
C PHE A 776 21.02 -47.56 -5.94
N PRO A 777 19.71 -47.23 -5.89
CA PRO A 777 18.86 -47.22 -7.08
C PRO A 777 19.16 -46.01 -7.97
N ALA A 778 19.32 -46.29 -9.27
CA ALA A 778 19.71 -45.36 -10.32
C ALA A 778 18.71 -44.24 -10.73
N PRO A 779 17.40 -44.20 -10.38
CA PRO A 779 16.49 -43.23 -11.00
C PRO A 779 16.67 -41.79 -10.47
N LEU A 780 17.04 -41.59 -9.19
CA LEU A 780 17.24 -40.25 -8.62
C LEU A 780 18.48 -39.54 -9.20
N LEU A 781 19.55 -40.29 -9.44
CA LEU A 781 20.81 -39.78 -9.98
C LEU A 781 20.66 -39.36 -11.46
N GLN A 782 19.90 -40.14 -12.24
CA GLN A 782 19.66 -39.89 -13.65
C GLN A 782 18.77 -38.66 -13.88
N VAL A 783 17.77 -38.46 -13.00
CA VAL A 783 16.93 -37.25 -12.99
C VAL A 783 17.74 -36.00 -12.67
N PHE A 784 18.67 -36.08 -11.70
CA PHE A 784 19.47 -34.96 -11.23
C PHE A 784 20.54 -34.49 -12.24
N ILE A 785 21.11 -35.40 -13.05
CA ILE A 785 22.22 -35.10 -13.98
C ILE A 785 21.71 -34.78 -15.40
N HIS A 786 20.73 -35.52 -15.93
CA HIS A 786 20.32 -35.40 -17.34
C HIS A 786 19.02 -34.62 -17.53
N PHE A 787 18.08 -34.71 -16.58
CA PHE A 787 16.75 -34.12 -16.73
C PHE A 787 16.67 -32.71 -16.11
N LEU A 788 17.24 -32.52 -14.91
CA LEU A 788 17.20 -31.25 -14.17
C LEU A 788 17.92 -30.09 -14.89
N PRO A 789 19.19 -30.20 -15.33
CA PRO A 789 19.92 -29.05 -15.91
C PRO A 789 19.31 -28.55 -17.22
N LYS A 790 18.70 -29.45 -17.98
CA LYS A 790 18.04 -29.17 -19.26
C LYS A 790 16.69 -28.45 -19.08
N TYR A 791 15.97 -28.74 -18.00
CA TYR A 791 14.72 -28.05 -17.63
C TYR A 791 14.96 -26.76 -16.81
N ILE A 792 16.11 -26.64 -16.14
CA ILE A 792 16.52 -25.48 -15.32
C ILE A 792 17.33 -24.44 -16.12
N GLY A 793 17.66 -24.72 -17.38
CA GLY A 793 18.30 -23.75 -18.29
C GLY A 793 19.79 -23.49 -17.99
N MET A 794 20.46 -24.42 -17.31
CA MET A 794 21.89 -24.30 -16.99
C MET A 794 22.71 -25.33 -17.80
N THR A 795 23.60 -24.82 -18.65
CA THR A 795 24.64 -25.61 -19.33
C THR A 795 26.00 -25.18 -18.80
N ARG A 796 26.75 -26.10 -18.19
CA ARG A 796 28.17 -25.88 -17.86
C ARG A 796 28.94 -25.78 -19.18
N PRO A 797 29.86 -24.80 -19.37
CA PRO A 797 30.78 -24.85 -20.49
C PRO A 797 31.63 -26.12 -20.39
N LYS A 798 31.81 -26.82 -21.53
CA LYS A 798 32.93 -27.74 -21.65
C LYS A 798 34.21 -26.91 -21.56
N LEU A 799 35.17 -27.35 -20.75
CA LEU A 799 36.56 -26.91 -20.87
C LEU A 799 36.99 -27.18 -22.32
N GLU A 800 37.55 -26.17 -23.00
CA GLU A 800 38.13 -26.38 -24.32
C GLU A 800 39.23 -27.43 -24.22
N GLU A 801 39.08 -28.48 -25.02
CA GLU A 801 40.02 -29.60 -25.15
C GLU A 801 41.32 -29.08 -25.79
N HIS A 802 42.45 -29.26 -25.10
CA HIS A 802 43.75 -29.33 -25.77
C HIS A 802 43.92 -30.78 -26.25
N ASP A 803 43.55 -31.03 -27.50
CA ASP A 803 43.71 -32.34 -28.15
C ASP A 803 45.16 -32.49 -28.63
N ASP A 804 45.98 -33.14 -27.82
CA ASP A 804 47.30 -33.65 -28.23
C ASP A 804 47.12 -35.02 -28.89
N THR A 805 46.69 -35.05 -30.16
CA THR A 805 46.87 -36.23 -31.02
C THR A 805 47.36 -35.83 -32.41
N SER A 806 48.65 -36.06 -32.66
CA SER A 806 49.27 -35.97 -33.98
C SER A 806 49.03 -37.26 -34.78
N GLU A 807 48.19 -37.21 -35.80
CA GLU A 807 48.23 -38.16 -36.92
C GLU A 807 48.36 -37.38 -38.25
N GLU A 808 49.28 -37.85 -39.08
CA GLU A 808 49.72 -37.25 -40.35
C GLU A 808 48.77 -37.53 -41.53
N GLU A 809 48.89 -36.66 -42.56
CA GLU A 809 48.48 -36.79 -43.98
C GLU A 809 47.22 -36.02 -44.48
N PRO A 810 47.13 -35.64 -45.78
CA PRO A 810 47.87 -34.52 -46.37
C PRO A 810 46.96 -33.49 -47.08
N ILE A 811 47.61 -32.39 -47.46
CA ILE A 811 47.13 -31.11 -48.00
C ILE A 811 46.10 -31.22 -49.16
N ARG A 812 44.99 -30.47 -49.05
CA ARG A 812 44.29 -29.86 -50.20
C ARG A 812 43.83 -28.43 -49.90
N SER A 813 44.27 -27.53 -50.76
CA SER A 813 43.95 -26.09 -50.85
C SER A 813 42.47 -25.81 -51.09
N PHE A 814 41.90 -24.75 -50.49
CA PHE A 814 41.29 -23.63 -51.22
C PHE A 814 40.90 -22.45 -50.30
N ASN A 815 40.99 -21.25 -50.88
CA ASN A 815 40.84 -19.91 -50.28
C ASN A 815 39.43 -19.57 -49.77
N GLY A 816 39.37 -18.78 -48.68
CA GLY A 816 38.18 -18.01 -48.30
C GLY A 816 38.45 -17.05 -47.13
N ARG A 817 38.55 -15.75 -47.43
CA ARG A 817 38.72 -14.64 -46.46
C ARG A 817 37.49 -14.49 -45.55
N GLN A 818 37.69 -14.32 -44.24
CA GLN A 818 37.09 -13.27 -43.39
C GLN A 818 37.83 -13.17 -42.03
N PRO A 819 37.70 -12.04 -41.31
CA PRO A 819 38.77 -11.47 -40.47
C PRO A 819 38.54 -11.63 -38.95
N GLY A 820 39.64 -11.59 -38.20
CA GLY A 820 39.63 -11.18 -36.78
C GLY A 820 39.78 -12.32 -35.78
N GLY A 821 40.99 -12.84 -35.64
CA GLY A 821 41.34 -13.86 -34.63
C GLY A 821 42.82 -14.22 -34.69
N GLU A 822 43.70 -13.23 -34.75
CA GLU A 822 45.14 -13.44 -34.66
C GLU A 822 45.72 -12.49 -33.62
N TYR A 823 45.73 -12.93 -32.36
CA TYR A 823 46.55 -12.32 -31.33
C TYR A 823 47.32 -13.41 -30.59
N PHE A 824 48.61 -13.50 -30.92
CA PHE A 824 49.72 -14.03 -30.12
C PHE A 824 49.89 -15.56 -29.95
N ILE A 825 50.50 -16.19 -30.97
CA ILE A 825 51.73 -16.95 -30.73
C ILE A 825 52.87 -16.09 -31.28
N ARG A 826 53.40 -15.17 -30.45
CA ARG A 826 54.77 -14.71 -30.66
C ARG A 826 55.66 -15.61 -29.83
N LYS A 827 56.37 -16.51 -30.52
CA LYS A 827 57.67 -17.03 -30.08
C LYS A 827 58.39 -15.90 -29.37
N ILE A 828 58.78 -16.14 -28.12
CA ILE A 828 59.66 -15.28 -27.35
C ILE A 828 60.80 -14.85 -28.28
N ASN A 829 60.94 -13.55 -28.51
CA ASN A 829 62.00 -13.02 -29.36
C ASN A 829 63.31 -13.20 -28.58
N PRO A 830 64.28 -14.02 -29.04
CA PRO A 830 65.52 -14.27 -28.31
C PRO A 830 66.39 -13.01 -28.13
N ASP A 831 66.05 -11.92 -28.83
CA ASP A 831 66.75 -10.63 -28.76
C ASP A 831 66.33 -9.75 -27.56
N LEU A 832 65.32 -10.15 -26.76
CA LEU A 832 64.92 -9.40 -25.54
C LEU A 832 65.65 -9.83 -24.26
N VAL A 833 66.59 -10.77 -24.35
CA VAL A 833 67.49 -11.10 -23.25
C VAL A 833 68.58 -10.02 -23.19
N MET A 834 68.38 -9.00 -22.35
CA MET A 834 69.44 -8.04 -22.00
C MET A 834 70.67 -8.81 -21.49
N PRO A 835 71.88 -8.51 -21.99
CA PRO A 835 73.09 -9.13 -21.47
C PRO A 835 73.31 -8.67 -20.03
N TRP A 836 73.09 -9.57 -19.07
CA TRP A 836 73.44 -9.35 -17.67
C TRP A 836 74.97 -9.20 -17.58
N ARG A 837 75.45 -7.97 -17.52
CA ARG A 837 76.87 -7.68 -17.27
C ARG A 837 77.08 -7.56 -15.77
N SER A 838 77.14 -8.71 -15.10
CA SER A 838 77.74 -8.81 -13.77
C SER A 838 78.73 -9.97 -13.79
N ARG A 839 79.88 -9.74 -13.17
CA ARG A 839 80.94 -10.73 -12.97
C ARG A 839 80.37 -11.85 -12.08
N CYS A 840 79.89 -12.91 -12.70
CA CYS A 840 79.74 -14.20 -12.05
C CYS A 840 80.57 -15.21 -12.84
N GLU A 841 81.68 -15.65 -12.26
CA GLU A 841 82.36 -16.88 -12.68
C GLU A 841 81.41 -18.05 -12.37
N SER A 842 80.70 -18.54 -13.38
CA SER A 842 79.90 -19.76 -13.28
C SER A 842 79.89 -20.42 -14.65
N THR A 843 81.01 -21.02 -15.03
CA THR A 843 81.12 -21.81 -16.26
C THR A 843 80.31 -23.09 -16.11
N VAL A 844 79.28 -23.26 -16.94
CA VAL A 844 78.54 -24.51 -17.10
C VAL A 844 79.52 -25.59 -17.57
N GLN A 845 79.66 -26.67 -16.80
CA GLN A 845 80.57 -27.78 -17.16
C GLN A 845 79.81 -28.90 -17.86
N LEU A 846 80.44 -29.41 -18.93
CA LEU A 846 79.94 -30.48 -19.79
C LEU A 846 80.75 -31.75 -19.49
N GLN A 847 80.11 -32.78 -18.94
CA GLN A 847 80.79 -34.06 -18.64
C GLN A 847 80.14 -35.21 -19.43
N ARG A 848 80.98 -36.02 -20.08
CA ARG A 848 80.59 -37.15 -20.94
C ARG A 848 80.30 -38.40 -20.10
N LEU A 849 79.15 -39.03 -20.28
CA LEU A 849 78.80 -40.29 -19.58
C LEU A 849 79.64 -41.46 -20.11
N ALA A 850 80.15 -42.33 -19.22
CA ALA A 850 81.11 -43.38 -19.58
C ALA A 850 80.54 -44.57 -20.39
N HIS A 851 79.25 -44.58 -20.76
CA HIS A 851 78.65 -45.67 -21.55
C HIS A 851 77.55 -45.27 -22.55
N SER A 852 77.50 -44.01 -22.99
CA SER A 852 76.79 -43.58 -24.20
C SER A 852 77.33 -42.21 -24.64
N ASP A 853 77.20 -41.84 -25.92
CA ASP A 853 77.56 -40.51 -26.45
C ASP A 853 76.56 -39.42 -26.01
N SER A 854 76.27 -39.35 -24.72
CA SER A 854 75.42 -38.34 -24.09
C SER A 854 76.24 -37.40 -23.22
N PHE A 855 75.99 -36.10 -23.39
CA PHE A 855 76.63 -35.01 -22.67
C PHE A 855 75.67 -34.48 -21.59
N CYS A 856 76.11 -34.41 -20.33
CA CYS A 856 75.31 -33.84 -19.23
C CYS A 856 75.83 -32.44 -18.87
N LEU A 857 74.92 -31.45 -18.78
CA LEU A 857 75.19 -30.09 -18.34
C LEU A 857 75.06 -30.02 -16.81
N ILE A 858 76.13 -29.68 -16.10
CA ILE A 858 76.08 -29.41 -14.65
C ILE A 858 75.72 -27.94 -14.43
N LEU A 859 74.51 -27.69 -13.92
CA LEU A 859 74.02 -26.34 -13.65
C LEU A 859 74.66 -25.75 -12.37
N PRO A 860 74.93 -24.43 -12.31
CA PRO A 860 75.40 -23.75 -11.10
C PRO A 860 74.41 -23.87 -9.93
N PRO A 861 74.86 -23.93 -8.66
CA PRO A 861 73.98 -24.12 -7.50
C PRO A 861 72.93 -23.01 -7.33
N ASN A 862 73.25 -21.77 -7.73
CA ASN A 862 72.32 -20.64 -7.69
C ASN A 862 71.19 -20.74 -8.72
N LEU A 863 71.42 -21.45 -9.83
CA LEU A 863 70.40 -21.69 -10.85
C LEU A 863 69.50 -22.86 -10.44
N LYS A 864 70.07 -23.88 -9.80
CA LYS A 864 69.31 -25.01 -9.24
C LYS A 864 68.32 -24.56 -8.16
N SER A 865 68.72 -23.68 -7.24
CA SER A 865 67.81 -23.14 -6.22
C SER A 865 66.69 -22.25 -6.81
N ALA A 866 66.98 -21.51 -7.88
CA ALA A 866 65.97 -20.73 -8.60
C ALA A 866 64.96 -21.63 -9.33
N ILE A 867 65.43 -22.72 -9.95
CA ILE A 867 64.57 -23.73 -10.58
C ILE A 867 63.67 -24.38 -9.53
N GLU A 868 64.23 -24.82 -8.39
CA GLU A 868 63.46 -25.41 -7.27
C GLU A 868 62.40 -24.44 -6.74
N ALA A 869 62.70 -23.13 -6.67
CA ALA A 869 61.74 -22.12 -6.24
C ALA A 869 60.60 -21.92 -7.26
N VAL A 870 60.90 -21.91 -8.56
CA VAL A 870 59.90 -21.76 -9.63
C VAL A 870 59.03 -23.00 -9.75
N THR A 871 59.61 -24.20 -9.66
CA THR A 871 58.86 -25.46 -9.62
C THR A 871 57.96 -25.53 -8.39
N TYR A 872 58.42 -25.05 -7.23
CA TYR A 872 57.59 -24.93 -6.03
C TYR A 872 56.44 -23.93 -6.20
N MET A 873 56.68 -22.77 -6.82
CA MET A 873 55.62 -21.79 -7.12
C MET A 873 54.58 -22.38 -8.08
N ALA A 874 55.01 -23.09 -9.12
CA ALA A 874 54.10 -23.77 -10.04
C ALA A 874 53.32 -24.89 -9.36
N GLU A 875 53.94 -25.69 -8.49
CA GLU A 875 53.23 -26.70 -7.68
C GLU A 875 52.22 -26.09 -6.71
N GLN A 876 52.56 -24.96 -6.08
CA GLN A 876 51.63 -24.24 -5.21
C GLN A 876 50.48 -23.61 -5.97
N LEU A 877 50.74 -23.00 -7.13
CA LEU A 877 49.70 -22.48 -8.01
C LEU A 877 48.81 -23.61 -8.50
N LYS A 878 49.37 -24.75 -8.91
CA LYS A 878 48.60 -25.93 -9.31
C LYS A 878 47.75 -26.48 -8.17
N LYS A 879 48.28 -26.50 -6.94
CA LYS A 879 47.51 -26.89 -5.75
C LYS A 879 46.40 -25.89 -5.47
N GLN A 880 46.68 -24.60 -5.56
CA GLN A 880 45.72 -23.52 -5.41
C GLN A 880 44.61 -23.62 -6.47
N ASP A 881 44.94 -23.85 -7.73
CA ASP A 881 43.98 -24.06 -8.81
C ASP A 881 43.10 -25.30 -8.56
N THR A 882 43.66 -26.38 -8.00
CA THR A 882 42.84 -27.55 -7.62
C THR A 882 41.90 -27.26 -6.46
N ASP A 883 42.34 -26.49 -5.47
CA ASP A 883 41.50 -26.06 -4.34
C ASP A 883 40.41 -25.07 -4.82
N ASP A 884 40.74 -24.16 -5.73
CA ASP A 884 39.82 -23.19 -6.35
C ASP A 884 38.79 -23.89 -7.26
N SER A 885 39.19 -24.93 -8.00
CA SER A 885 38.27 -25.80 -8.73
C SER A 885 37.28 -26.50 -7.80
N MET A 886 37.76 -27.03 -6.67
CA MET A 886 36.92 -27.72 -5.67
C MET A 886 35.96 -26.76 -4.97
N THR A 887 36.39 -25.54 -4.63
CA THR A 887 35.50 -24.51 -4.07
C THR A 887 34.45 -24.07 -5.10
N GLY A 888 34.82 -23.93 -6.38
CA GLY A 888 33.88 -23.66 -7.47
C GLY A 888 32.82 -24.74 -7.63
N ASP A 889 33.18 -26.02 -7.47
CA ASP A 889 32.22 -27.13 -7.50
C ASP A 889 31.23 -27.08 -6.32
N TRP A 890 31.69 -26.77 -5.10
CA TRP A 890 30.80 -26.57 -3.94
C TRP A 890 29.85 -25.39 -4.13
N GLN A 891 30.34 -24.27 -4.67
CA GLN A 891 29.52 -23.11 -5.01
C GLN A 891 28.47 -23.46 -6.08
N PHE A 892 28.85 -24.23 -7.10
CA PHE A 892 27.93 -24.71 -8.13
C PHE A 892 26.85 -25.61 -7.54
N ILE A 893 27.22 -26.56 -6.68
CA ILE A 893 26.25 -27.44 -5.98
C ILE A 893 25.29 -26.59 -5.12
N ALA A 894 25.80 -25.61 -4.38
CA ALA A 894 24.98 -24.71 -3.59
C ALA A 894 23.98 -23.93 -4.47
N LEU A 895 24.41 -23.45 -5.65
CA LEU A 895 23.54 -22.78 -6.62
C LEU A 895 22.47 -23.72 -7.21
N VAL A 896 22.80 -24.97 -7.52
CA VAL A 896 21.82 -25.96 -8.02
C VAL A 896 20.76 -26.27 -6.97
N VAL A 897 21.19 -26.45 -5.72
CA VAL A 897 20.28 -26.64 -4.58
C VAL A 897 19.38 -25.41 -4.38
N ASP A 898 19.94 -24.20 -4.50
CA ASP A 898 19.19 -22.95 -4.39
C ASP A 898 18.09 -22.83 -5.46
N ARG A 899 18.40 -23.18 -6.72
CA ARG A 899 17.42 -23.18 -7.82
C ARG A 899 16.35 -24.24 -7.66
N LEU A 900 16.68 -25.41 -7.09
CA LEU A 900 15.68 -26.43 -6.76
C LEU A 900 14.70 -25.91 -5.70
N PHE A 901 15.20 -25.29 -4.64
CA PHE A 901 14.36 -24.67 -3.62
C PHE A 901 13.52 -23.52 -4.17
N LEU A 902 14.05 -22.71 -5.10
CA LEU A 902 13.27 -21.69 -5.81
C LEU A 902 12.02 -22.29 -6.46
N TRP A 903 12.17 -23.31 -7.31
CA TRP A 903 11.04 -23.90 -8.02
C TRP A 903 10.02 -24.56 -7.07
N LEU A 904 10.51 -25.26 -6.06
CA LEU A 904 9.66 -25.85 -5.02
C LEU A 904 8.87 -24.76 -4.28
N PHE A 905 9.54 -23.69 -3.88
CA PHE A 905 8.93 -22.56 -3.17
C PHE A 905 7.89 -21.85 -4.05
N VAL A 906 8.19 -21.61 -5.33
CA VAL A 906 7.25 -21.02 -6.29
C VAL A 906 6.00 -21.87 -6.44
N ILE A 907 6.14 -23.19 -6.62
CA ILE A 907 5.01 -24.09 -6.79
C ILE A 907 4.13 -24.10 -5.53
N ILE A 908 4.72 -24.23 -4.34
CA ILE A 908 3.96 -24.29 -3.09
C ILE A 908 3.26 -22.94 -2.81
N THR A 909 3.94 -21.82 -3.08
CA THR A 909 3.37 -20.49 -2.86
C THR A 909 2.25 -20.19 -3.85
N THR A 910 2.43 -20.50 -5.14
CA THR A 910 1.40 -20.25 -6.17
C THR A 910 0.20 -21.17 -6.03
N LEU A 911 0.40 -22.45 -5.70
CA LEU A 911 -0.69 -23.38 -5.46
C LEU A 911 -1.43 -23.06 -4.15
N GLY A 912 -0.69 -22.74 -3.08
CA GLY A 912 -1.27 -22.37 -1.79
C GLY A 912 -2.09 -21.08 -1.84
N THR A 913 -1.58 -20.04 -2.50
CA THR A 913 -2.34 -18.80 -2.75
C THR A 913 -3.62 -19.08 -3.53
N LEU A 914 -3.52 -19.82 -4.65
CA LEU A 914 -4.65 -20.12 -5.51
C LEU A 914 -5.74 -20.93 -4.80
N VAL A 915 -5.37 -21.94 -3.99
CA VAL A 915 -6.34 -22.74 -3.22
C VAL A 915 -7.10 -21.87 -2.22
N ILE A 916 -6.39 -21.02 -1.46
CA ILE A 916 -7.01 -20.20 -0.41
C ILE A 916 -7.94 -19.13 -0.99
N PHE A 917 -7.56 -18.48 -2.11
CA PHE A 917 -8.42 -17.48 -2.75
C PHE A 917 -9.57 -18.08 -3.55
N LEU A 918 -9.40 -19.27 -4.14
CA LEU A 918 -10.51 -19.98 -4.77
C LEU A 918 -11.58 -20.36 -3.75
N ASP A 919 -11.17 -20.89 -2.59
CA ASP A 919 -12.10 -21.21 -1.50
C ASP A 919 -12.93 -19.99 -1.06
N ALA A 920 -12.27 -18.82 -0.92
CA ALA A 920 -12.95 -17.56 -0.64
C ALA A 920 -13.91 -17.14 -1.77
N SER A 921 -13.54 -17.36 -3.04
CA SER A 921 -14.35 -16.97 -4.20
C SER A 921 -15.64 -17.80 -4.38
N PHE A 922 -15.76 -18.95 -3.69
CA PHE A 922 -16.97 -19.78 -3.71
C PHE A 922 -17.96 -19.43 -2.58
N ASN A 923 -17.60 -18.53 -1.66
CA ASN A 923 -18.49 -18.10 -0.59
C ASN A 923 -19.44 -16.99 -1.08
N TYR A 924 -20.55 -17.40 -1.68
CA TYR A 924 -21.65 -16.50 -2.06
C TYR A 924 -22.75 -16.51 -1.01
N THR A 925 -23.49 -15.41 -0.93
CA THR A 925 -24.76 -15.38 -0.21
C THR A 925 -25.70 -16.40 -0.83
N PRO A 926 -26.43 -17.20 -0.03
CA PRO A 926 -27.40 -18.14 -0.57
C PRO A 926 -28.49 -17.39 -1.36
N ASP A 927 -28.81 -17.86 -2.56
CA ASP A 927 -29.82 -17.25 -3.45
C ASP A 927 -31.24 -17.31 -2.86
N ASP A 928 -31.49 -18.28 -1.99
CA ASP A 928 -32.75 -18.42 -1.26
C ASP A 928 -32.56 -17.99 0.21
N PRO A 929 -33.26 -16.95 0.70
CA PRO A 929 -33.18 -16.51 2.08
C PRO A 929 -33.64 -17.56 3.10
N PHE A 930 -34.46 -18.53 2.68
CA PHE A 930 -35.01 -19.58 3.53
C PHE A 930 -34.87 -20.95 2.85
N PRO A 931 -33.72 -21.64 3.00
CA PRO A 931 -33.54 -22.97 2.43
C PRO A 931 -34.47 -24.04 3.01
#